data_AF-A0ABC8L4G8-F1
#
_entry.id   AF-A0ABC8L4G8-F1
#
_cell.length_a   1.000
_cell.length_b   1.000
_cell.length_c   1.000
_cell.angle_alpha   90.00
_cell.angle_beta   90.00
_cell.angle_gamma   90.00
#
_symmetry.space_group_name_H-M   'P 1'
#
loop_
_entity.id
_entity.type
_entity.pdbx_description
1 polymer ?
#
loop_
_entity_poly.entity_id
_entity_poly.type
_entity_poly.pdbx_seq_one_letter_code
_entity_poly.pdbx_strand_id
1 'polypeptide(L)'
;MANMPMDIVADIFHRLPATTLVRCRLLSKPCYSLIDSSDFVASHLKRVLETEEHLMILLRFPRILRTVYLDAPDKLSDVEHPLQAGGLTEVFGSVNGIIGLTNSPLDLALFNPSTRKIHRLPIEPVDFPERYITREVVFYGLGYDSVSDDYKVVRMIQSKDLGDEGDYPLEIKVFSLKKNKCKRISLLFEVQMLFIYFYYDILYRRGNGVLASNSLHWILPRSQGHIAFNTIIRFDLASDTLGVLSFPSDLYCEDDMDIGVLDGCLCLMCYSESSVDVWILREYEGKWSKFITVPKPDSVVFFEFVRPLIYSKDRSKILLEINNGKLMWFDLESKSFEKLVIKGCEGPCNAEIVVSSLVLGCKAAYDPLDPNGNITIKWDIMSWTADGYVAIVTMNNFQIYRHIQSPGWTLGWAWAKKEVIWSMVGAQATEQGDCSKFKGNVPHCCKKTPTVVDLLPGVPYNQQISNCCKGGVVGAWGQDPSSAVSQFQVSVGQAGTTNKTVKLPKNFTLLGPGPGYTCGPAKIVPSTVFLTTDKRRKTQALMTWNVTCTYSQFLARKHPSCCVSFSSFYNDTITPCPSCACGCENKRSCVKADSKILTKKGLNTPRKDNAPLLQCTHHMCPIRVHWHVKTNYKDYWRVKIAITNFNYRMNHTLWTLAVQHPNLNNVTQVFSFDYKSVAPYGSINDTGMFFGTKFYNDLLMEAGPSGNVQSEVLLQKDQKTFTLKQGWAFPRKVYFNGDECMLPPPDSYPFLPNSARGSLASLSTLSFTVLVFMLISFW
;
A
#
# COMPACT_ATOMS: atom_id res chain seq x y z
N MET A 1 14.49 -17.97 -26.34
CA MET A 1 13.26 -17.19 -26.55
C MET A 1 13.67 -15.79 -26.94
N ALA A 2 13.15 -15.26 -28.05
CA ALA A 2 13.47 -13.92 -28.51
C ALA A 2 13.12 -12.87 -27.42
N ASN A 3 14.02 -11.92 -27.17
CA ASN A 3 13.80 -10.83 -26.22
C ASN A 3 12.75 -9.86 -26.79
N MET A 4 11.48 -10.10 -26.47
CA MET A 4 10.39 -9.18 -26.82
C MET A 4 10.49 -7.92 -25.94
N PRO A 5 10.51 -6.71 -26.52
CA PRO A 5 10.53 -5.45 -25.77
C PRO A 5 9.38 -5.33 -24.76
N MET A 6 9.69 -4.83 -23.54
CA MET A 6 8.72 -4.80 -22.43
C MET A 6 7.57 -3.81 -22.62
N ASP A 7 7.75 -2.81 -23.46
CA ASP A 7 6.70 -1.89 -23.93
C ASP A 7 5.64 -2.63 -24.77
N ILE A 8 6.06 -3.53 -25.66
CA ILE A 8 5.12 -4.37 -26.42
C ILE A 8 4.44 -5.39 -25.51
N VAL A 9 5.18 -5.99 -24.57
CA VAL A 9 4.61 -6.87 -23.54
C VAL A 9 3.57 -6.11 -22.70
N ALA A 10 3.86 -4.86 -22.33
CA ALA A 10 2.94 -4.01 -21.61
C ALA A 10 1.68 -3.72 -22.42
N ASP A 11 1.78 -3.34 -23.69
CA ASP A 11 0.61 -3.11 -24.54
C ASP A 11 -0.26 -4.38 -24.67
N ILE A 12 0.36 -5.55 -24.87
CA ILE A 12 -0.35 -6.84 -24.89
C ILE A 12 -1.04 -7.08 -23.55
N PHE A 13 -0.33 -6.90 -22.44
CA PHE A 13 -0.85 -7.15 -21.11
C PHE A 13 -2.01 -6.21 -20.75
N HIS A 14 -2.02 -4.97 -21.23
CA HIS A 14 -3.16 -4.05 -21.02
C HIS A 14 -4.47 -4.59 -21.62
N ARG A 15 -4.40 -5.46 -22.64
CA ARG A 15 -5.58 -6.02 -23.32
C ARG A 15 -6.06 -7.34 -22.71
N LEU A 16 -5.27 -7.93 -21.79
CA LEU A 16 -5.60 -9.21 -21.18
C LEU A 16 -6.45 -9.04 -19.91
N PRO A 17 -7.32 -10.02 -19.59
CA PRO A 17 -8.07 -10.01 -18.35
C PRO A 17 -7.12 -10.19 -17.15
N ALA A 18 -7.46 -9.58 -16.01
CA ALA A 18 -6.62 -9.59 -14.81
C ALA A 18 -6.33 -11.02 -14.30
N THR A 19 -7.28 -11.95 -14.43
CA THR A 19 -7.09 -13.37 -14.07
C THR A 19 -5.96 -14.04 -14.86
N THR A 20 -5.80 -13.66 -16.14
CA THR A 20 -4.71 -14.14 -16.99
C THR A 20 -3.41 -13.46 -16.61
N LEU A 21 -3.43 -12.15 -16.37
CA LEU A 21 -2.25 -11.40 -15.92
C LEU A 21 -1.67 -11.95 -14.62
N VAL A 22 -2.52 -12.33 -13.66
CA VAL A 22 -2.10 -12.98 -12.41
C VAL A 22 -1.30 -14.26 -12.67
N ARG A 23 -1.61 -15.03 -13.73
CA ARG A 23 -0.82 -16.21 -14.14
C ARG A 23 0.45 -15.79 -14.87
N CYS A 24 0.38 -14.74 -15.69
CA CYS A 24 1.53 -14.18 -16.41
C CYS A 24 2.63 -13.63 -15.50
N ARG A 25 2.31 -13.33 -14.23
CA ARG A 25 3.31 -13.05 -13.17
C ARG A 25 4.39 -14.13 -13.05
N LEU A 26 4.07 -15.39 -13.39
CA LEU A 26 5.00 -16.52 -13.30
C LEU A 26 5.91 -16.64 -14.54
N LEU A 27 5.66 -15.89 -15.61
CA LEU A 27 6.44 -15.98 -16.86
C LEU A 27 7.85 -15.43 -16.69
N SER A 28 8.01 -14.31 -15.98
CA SER A 28 9.32 -13.69 -15.72
C SER A 28 9.23 -12.64 -14.60
N LYS A 29 10.38 -12.23 -14.04
CA LYS A 29 10.46 -11.15 -13.04
C LYS A 29 10.00 -9.78 -13.60
N PRO A 30 10.36 -9.37 -14.84
CA PRO A 30 9.83 -8.14 -15.45
C PRO A 30 8.31 -8.17 -15.66
N CYS A 31 7.73 -9.31 -16.04
CA CYS A 31 6.29 -9.45 -16.17
C CYS A 31 5.60 -9.29 -14.79
N TYR A 32 6.14 -9.96 -13.77
CA TYR A 32 5.67 -9.81 -12.38
C TYR A 32 5.65 -8.34 -11.95
N SER A 33 6.77 -7.64 -12.16
CA SER A 33 6.95 -6.23 -11.83
C SER A 33 5.94 -5.32 -12.49
N LEU A 34 5.83 -5.46 -13.81
CA LEU A 34 4.95 -4.64 -14.61
C LEU A 34 3.51 -4.77 -14.11
N ILE A 35 3.04 -6.01 -13.95
CA ILE A 35 1.67 -6.33 -13.52
C ILE A 35 1.37 -5.80 -12.11
N ASP A 36 2.36 -5.78 -11.20
CA ASP A 36 2.18 -5.32 -9.82
C ASP A 36 2.47 -3.82 -9.64
N SER A 37 2.94 -3.12 -10.68
CA SER A 37 3.20 -1.68 -10.61
C SER A 37 1.90 -0.87 -10.51
N SER A 38 1.91 0.19 -9.69
CA SER A 38 0.73 1.06 -9.50
C SER A 38 0.22 1.61 -10.82
N ASP A 39 1.14 2.02 -11.70
CA ASP A 39 0.82 2.71 -12.94
C ASP A 39 0.16 1.76 -13.94
N PHE A 40 0.64 0.52 -14.02
CA PHE A 40 0.03 -0.51 -14.84
C PHE A 40 -1.34 -0.91 -14.29
N VAL A 41 -1.48 -1.11 -12.97
CA VAL A 41 -2.77 -1.44 -12.34
C VAL A 41 -3.80 -0.34 -12.62
N ALA A 42 -3.42 0.93 -12.45
CA ALA A 42 -4.29 2.07 -12.73
C ALA A 42 -4.65 2.19 -14.22
N SER A 43 -3.68 2.05 -15.11
CA SER A 43 -3.90 2.16 -16.56
C SER A 43 -4.72 0.99 -17.12
N HIS A 44 -4.46 -0.23 -16.63
CA HIS A 44 -5.25 -1.41 -16.94
C HIS A 44 -6.69 -1.25 -16.47
N LEU A 45 -6.91 -0.85 -15.21
CA LEU A 45 -8.25 -0.59 -14.69
C LEU A 45 -8.98 0.49 -15.50
N LYS A 46 -8.31 1.61 -15.80
CA LYS A 46 -8.87 2.70 -16.59
C LYS A 46 -9.35 2.20 -17.96
N ARG A 47 -8.49 1.48 -18.68
CA ARG A 47 -8.85 0.88 -19.98
C ARG A 47 -10.06 -0.04 -19.85
N VAL A 48 -10.08 -0.91 -18.84
CA VAL A 48 -11.18 -1.85 -18.64
C VAL A 48 -12.50 -1.11 -18.37
N LEU A 49 -12.47 -0.02 -17.59
CA LEU A 49 -13.65 0.82 -17.36
C LEU A 49 -14.10 1.57 -18.63
N GLU A 50 -13.16 2.07 -19.44
CA GLU A 50 -13.47 2.80 -20.69
C GLU A 50 -13.97 1.90 -21.82
N THR A 51 -13.45 0.68 -21.90
CA THR A 51 -13.78 -0.28 -22.97
C THR A 51 -14.92 -1.23 -22.61
N GLU A 52 -15.26 -1.31 -21.31
CA GLU A 52 -16.20 -2.30 -20.76
C GLU A 52 -15.85 -3.75 -21.13
N GLU A 53 -14.56 -4.03 -21.40
CA GLU A 53 -14.05 -5.36 -21.69
C GLU A 53 -13.87 -6.18 -20.40
N HIS A 54 -13.88 -7.52 -20.50
CA HIS A 54 -13.54 -8.42 -19.38
C HIS A 54 -14.41 -8.25 -18.12
N LEU A 55 -15.66 -7.81 -18.29
CA LEU A 55 -16.64 -7.76 -17.22
C LEU A 55 -17.02 -9.17 -16.77
N MET A 56 -17.10 -9.35 -15.47
CA MET A 56 -17.46 -10.62 -14.84
C MET A 56 -18.78 -10.49 -14.10
N ILE A 57 -19.54 -11.57 -14.06
CA ILE A 57 -20.65 -11.75 -13.16
C ILE A 57 -20.14 -12.59 -11.99
N LEU A 58 -20.20 -12.04 -10.78
CA LEU A 58 -20.01 -12.77 -9.54
C LEU A 58 -21.32 -13.44 -9.16
N LEU A 59 -21.34 -14.77 -9.15
CA LEU A 59 -22.45 -15.59 -8.73
C LEU A 59 -22.27 -16.01 -7.28
N ARG A 60 -23.27 -15.70 -6.46
CA ARG A 60 -23.27 -15.96 -5.02
C ARG A 60 -24.09 -17.21 -4.72
N PHE A 61 -23.44 -18.23 -4.17
CA PHE A 61 -24.09 -19.39 -3.56
C PHE A 61 -23.86 -19.36 -2.05
N PRO A 62 -24.71 -20.02 -1.24
CA PRO A 62 -24.61 -19.99 0.22
C PRO A 62 -23.24 -20.30 0.83
N ARG A 63 -22.38 -21.05 0.12
CA ARG A 63 -21.05 -21.49 0.59
C ARG A 63 -19.92 -21.30 -0.43
N ILE A 64 -20.23 -20.81 -1.64
CA ILE A 64 -19.27 -20.75 -2.75
C ILE A 64 -19.50 -19.47 -3.54
N LEU A 65 -18.40 -18.80 -3.92
CA LEU A 65 -18.43 -17.72 -4.89
C LEU A 65 -17.91 -18.23 -6.24
N ARG A 66 -18.60 -17.87 -7.32
CA ARG A 66 -18.18 -18.22 -8.68
C ARG A 66 -18.13 -16.97 -9.52
N THR A 67 -17.26 -16.97 -10.53
CA THR A 67 -17.15 -15.87 -11.49
C THR A 67 -17.30 -16.42 -12.90
N VAL A 68 -17.96 -15.66 -13.77
CA VAL A 68 -18.09 -15.95 -15.19
C VAL A 68 -17.94 -14.65 -15.98
N TYR A 69 -17.27 -14.68 -17.13
CA TYR A 69 -17.19 -13.51 -18.00
C TYR A 69 -18.50 -13.29 -18.74
N LEU A 70 -18.98 -12.04 -18.80
CA LEU A 70 -20.24 -11.70 -19.48
C LEU A 70 -20.21 -12.09 -20.97
N ASP A 71 -19.08 -11.88 -21.64
CA ASP A 71 -18.86 -12.25 -23.04
C ASP A 71 -18.57 -13.75 -23.26
N ALA A 72 -18.42 -14.53 -22.19
CA ALA A 72 -18.12 -15.96 -22.25
C ALA A 72 -18.87 -16.73 -21.14
N PRO A 73 -20.22 -16.78 -21.19
CA PRO A 73 -21.08 -17.35 -20.14
C PRO A 73 -20.88 -18.85 -19.92
N ASP A 74 -20.17 -19.54 -20.81
CA ASP A 74 -19.83 -20.95 -20.71
C ASP A 74 -18.58 -21.25 -19.85
N LYS A 75 -17.77 -20.23 -19.53
CA LYS A 75 -16.49 -20.37 -18.82
C LYS A 75 -16.61 -19.98 -17.35
N LEU A 76 -17.21 -20.86 -16.57
CA LEU A 76 -17.34 -20.72 -15.13
C LEU A 76 -16.00 -20.95 -14.43
N SER A 77 -15.62 -20.06 -13.51
CA SER A 77 -14.44 -20.22 -12.65
C SER A 77 -14.84 -20.21 -11.19
N ASP A 78 -14.48 -21.27 -10.48
CA ASP A 78 -14.61 -21.34 -9.03
C ASP A 78 -13.62 -20.38 -8.35
N VAL A 79 -14.11 -19.70 -7.30
CA VAL A 79 -13.32 -18.85 -6.43
C VAL A 79 -13.39 -19.44 -5.03
N GLU A 80 -12.24 -19.73 -4.43
CA GLU A 80 -12.20 -20.20 -3.04
C GLU A 80 -12.91 -19.20 -2.14
N HIS A 81 -13.76 -19.72 -1.26
CA HIS A 81 -14.57 -18.89 -0.39
C HIS A 81 -13.65 -18.10 0.58
N PRO A 82 -13.63 -16.76 0.51
CA PRO A 82 -12.62 -15.96 1.22
C PRO A 82 -12.82 -15.90 2.74
N LEU A 83 -14.07 -16.10 3.20
CA LEU A 83 -14.43 -16.15 4.61
C LEU A 83 -14.71 -17.61 5.00
N GLN A 84 -13.76 -18.28 5.68
CA GLN A 84 -13.81 -19.73 5.96
C GLN A 84 -14.89 -20.15 6.99
N ALA A 85 -15.73 -19.22 7.46
CA ALA A 85 -16.84 -19.49 8.36
C ALA A 85 -18.07 -19.95 7.56
N GLY A 86 -18.64 -21.11 7.90
CA GLY A 86 -19.72 -21.78 7.14
C GLY A 86 -21.11 -21.13 7.17
N GLY A 87 -21.20 -19.79 7.16
CA GLY A 87 -22.45 -19.01 7.11
C GLY A 87 -22.76 -18.42 5.73
N LEU A 88 -23.96 -17.81 5.58
CA LEU A 88 -24.37 -17.10 4.36
C LEU A 88 -23.53 -15.83 4.16
N THR A 89 -22.82 -15.73 3.05
CA THR A 89 -21.99 -14.56 2.71
C THR A 89 -22.73 -13.53 1.90
N GLU A 90 -22.72 -12.29 2.38
CA GLU A 90 -23.30 -11.15 1.68
C GLU A 90 -22.23 -10.33 0.96
N VAL A 91 -22.65 -9.76 -0.16
CA VAL A 91 -21.88 -8.75 -0.89
C VAL A 91 -22.59 -7.43 -0.66
N PHE A 92 -21.89 -6.45 -0.09
CA PHE A 92 -22.46 -5.14 0.23
C PHE A 92 -22.05 -4.03 -0.74
N GLY A 93 -21.31 -4.37 -1.78
CA GLY A 93 -20.96 -3.45 -2.85
C GLY A 93 -19.79 -3.94 -3.68
N SER A 94 -19.65 -3.38 -4.88
CA SER A 94 -18.57 -3.64 -5.80
C SER A 94 -18.07 -2.32 -6.40
N VAL A 95 -16.74 -2.16 -6.49
CA VAL A 95 -16.12 -0.98 -7.12
C VAL A 95 -14.72 -1.32 -7.61
N ASN A 96 -14.41 -0.95 -8.86
CA ASN A 96 -13.08 -1.15 -9.47
C ASN A 96 -12.55 -2.59 -9.35
N GLY A 97 -13.44 -3.60 -9.34
CA GLY A 97 -13.13 -5.02 -9.19
C GLY A 97 -12.86 -5.51 -7.76
N ILE A 98 -12.94 -4.63 -6.77
CA ILE A 98 -13.04 -5.01 -5.34
C ILE A 98 -14.51 -5.26 -5.02
N ILE A 99 -14.78 -6.29 -4.22
CA ILE A 99 -16.08 -6.53 -3.60
C ILE A 99 -15.97 -6.47 -2.07
N GLY A 100 -16.99 -5.93 -1.43
CA GLY A 100 -17.16 -5.96 0.01
C GLY A 100 -17.94 -7.21 0.42
N LEU A 101 -17.41 -7.98 1.38
CA LEU A 101 -17.98 -9.23 1.87
C LEU A 101 -18.21 -9.19 3.37
N THR A 102 -19.32 -9.79 3.82
CA THR A 102 -19.61 -9.98 5.23
C THR A 102 -20.27 -11.33 5.51
N ASN A 103 -19.81 -12.00 6.57
CA ASN A 103 -20.44 -13.18 7.14
C ASN A 103 -21.15 -12.88 8.47
N SER A 104 -20.90 -11.73 9.06
CA SER A 104 -21.56 -11.26 10.27
C SER A 104 -21.18 -9.79 10.47
N PRO A 105 -21.89 -9.05 11.33
CA PRO A 105 -21.53 -7.68 11.64
C PRO A 105 -20.09 -7.47 12.13
N LEU A 106 -19.43 -8.56 12.53
CA LEU A 106 -18.07 -8.60 13.09
C LEU A 106 -17.03 -9.22 12.13
N ASP A 107 -17.43 -9.79 10.98
CA ASP A 107 -16.54 -10.43 10.02
C ASP A 107 -16.70 -9.81 8.62
N LEU A 108 -15.96 -8.73 8.41
CA LEU A 108 -15.95 -7.96 7.17
C LEU A 108 -14.61 -8.09 6.43
N ALA A 109 -14.69 -8.18 5.11
CA ALA A 109 -13.51 -8.15 4.26
C ALA A 109 -13.76 -7.46 2.92
N LEU A 110 -12.70 -6.85 2.38
CA LEU A 110 -12.60 -6.50 0.98
C LEU A 110 -11.91 -7.64 0.24
N PHE A 111 -12.41 -8.00 -0.92
CA PHE A 111 -11.91 -9.12 -1.71
C PHE A 111 -11.82 -8.75 -3.18
N ASN A 112 -10.75 -9.15 -3.86
CA ASN A 112 -10.68 -9.07 -5.32
C ASN A 112 -10.73 -10.51 -5.90
N PRO A 113 -11.81 -10.87 -6.63
CA PRO A 113 -11.95 -12.19 -7.24
C PRO A 113 -10.89 -12.52 -8.31
N SER A 114 -10.41 -11.53 -9.06
CA SER A 114 -9.40 -11.71 -10.11
C SER A 114 -8.03 -12.06 -9.54
N THR A 115 -7.63 -11.39 -8.45
CA THR A 115 -6.33 -11.60 -7.80
C THR A 115 -6.38 -12.61 -6.64
N ARG A 116 -7.59 -12.97 -6.19
CA ARG A 116 -7.87 -13.81 -5.01
C ARG A 116 -7.28 -13.24 -3.72
N LYS A 117 -7.15 -11.91 -3.63
CA LYS A 117 -6.63 -11.23 -2.45
C LYS A 117 -7.75 -10.75 -1.55
N ILE A 118 -7.56 -10.96 -0.25
CA ILE A 118 -8.50 -10.57 0.81
C ILE A 118 -7.82 -9.58 1.76
N HIS A 119 -8.53 -8.53 2.13
CA HIS A 119 -8.17 -7.58 3.16
C HIS A 119 -9.28 -7.55 4.21
N ARG A 120 -9.03 -8.15 5.37
CA ARG A 120 -9.99 -8.15 6.49
C ARG A 120 -9.99 -6.80 7.18
N LEU A 121 -11.18 -6.25 7.42
CA LEU A 121 -11.33 -4.99 8.12
C LEU A 121 -11.12 -5.19 9.63
N PRO A 122 -10.51 -4.22 10.34
CA PRO A 122 -10.33 -4.32 11.79
C PRO A 122 -11.68 -4.34 12.49
N ILE A 123 -11.78 -5.19 13.52
CA ILE A 123 -12.95 -5.28 14.40
C ILE A 123 -12.83 -4.14 15.40
N GLU A 124 -13.54 -3.04 15.14
CA GLU A 124 -13.63 -1.91 16.06
C GLU A 124 -14.82 -2.11 17.00
N PRO A 125 -14.64 -1.92 18.33
CA PRO A 125 -15.73 -2.01 19.29
C PRO A 125 -16.84 -1.04 18.91
N VAL A 126 -18.06 -1.51 19.05
CA VAL A 126 -19.27 -0.73 18.86
C VAL A 126 -19.67 -0.19 20.22
N ASP A 127 -20.18 1.04 20.29
CA ASP A 127 -20.63 1.65 21.56
C ASP A 127 -21.93 1.00 22.09
N PHE A 128 -22.45 0.00 21.38
CA PHE A 128 -23.65 -0.76 21.70
C PHE A 128 -23.30 -2.17 22.20
N PRO A 129 -24.11 -2.77 23.09
CA PRO A 129 -23.92 -4.15 23.50
C PRO A 129 -24.02 -5.11 22.29
N GLU A 130 -23.01 -5.96 22.09
CA GLU A 130 -22.91 -6.88 20.93
C GLU A 130 -24.17 -7.74 20.71
N ARG A 131 -24.90 -8.06 21.78
CA ARG A 131 -26.13 -8.88 21.75
C ARG A 131 -27.28 -8.27 20.95
N TYR A 132 -27.26 -6.97 20.68
CA TYR A 132 -28.29 -6.27 19.91
C TYR A 132 -27.90 -6.01 18.45
N ILE A 133 -26.69 -6.40 18.05
CA ILE A 133 -26.18 -6.17 16.69
C ILE A 133 -26.50 -7.38 15.83
N THR A 134 -27.70 -7.37 15.24
CA THR A 134 -28.06 -8.32 14.18
C THR A 134 -27.66 -7.74 12.82
N ARG A 135 -27.64 -8.58 11.79
CA ARG A 135 -27.38 -8.12 10.42
C ARG A 135 -28.51 -7.23 9.86
N GLU A 136 -29.71 -7.29 10.43
CA GLU A 136 -30.87 -6.49 10.00
C GLU A 136 -30.71 -4.99 10.33
N VAL A 137 -29.80 -4.67 11.26
CA VAL A 137 -29.61 -3.30 11.75
C VAL A 137 -28.25 -2.71 11.37
N VAL A 138 -27.51 -3.38 10.48
CA VAL A 138 -26.19 -2.94 10.02
C VAL A 138 -26.16 -2.84 8.51
N PHE A 139 -25.84 -1.64 8.03
CA PHE A 139 -25.75 -1.33 6.62
C PHE A 139 -24.33 -0.97 6.24
N TYR A 140 -23.93 -1.37 5.04
CA TYR A 140 -22.61 -1.08 4.51
C TYR A 140 -22.71 -0.42 3.15
N GLY A 141 -21.69 0.35 2.80
CA GLY A 141 -21.47 0.81 1.44
C GLY A 141 -19.99 0.81 1.12
N LEU A 142 -19.64 0.28 -0.04
CA LEU A 142 -18.27 0.27 -0.55
C LEU A 142 -18.15 1.31 -1.67
N GLY A 143 -17.20 2.23 -1.52
CA GLY A 143 -16.97 3.28 -2.50
C GLY A 143 -15.50 3.55 -2.77
N TYR A 144 -15.22 4.11 -3.94
CA TYR A 144 -13.92 4.69 -4.27
C TYR A 144 -14.06 6.22 -4.26
N ASP A 145 -13.27 6.87 -3.41
CA ASP A 145 -13.14 8.31 -3.37
C ASP A 145 -12.05 8.75 -4.36
N SER A 146 -12.50 9.23 -5.52
CA SER A 146 -11.65 9.73 -6.60
C SER A 146 -10.84 10.97 -6.21
N VAL A 147 -11.28 11.75 -5.21
CA VAL A 147 -10.59 12.97 -4.78
C VAL A 147 -9.38 12.64 -3.90
N SER A 148 -9.54 11.72 -2.94
CA SER A 148 -8.43 11.30 -2.07
C SER A 148 -7.66 10.07 -2.56
N ASP A 149 -8.10 9.48 -3.68
CA ASP A 149 -7.61 8.22 -4.24
C ASP A 149 -7.57 7.14 -3.16
N ASP A 150 -8.74 6.81 -2.62
CA ASP A 150 -8.90 5.89 -1.50
C ASP A 150 -10.18 5.07 -1.62
N TYR A 151 -10.12 3.82 -1.16
CA TYR A 151 -11.30 2.97 -1.04
C TYR A 151 -11.84 3.10 0.38
N LYS A 152 -13.13 3.42 0.48
CA LYS A 152 -13.79 3.65 1.75
C LYS A 152 -14.94 2.65 1.95
N VAL A 153 -15.08 2.18 3.17
CA VAL A 153 -16.23 1.39 3.62
C VAL A 153 -16.98 2.20 4.65
N VAL A 154 -18.22 2.56 4.35
CA VAL A 154 -19.13 3.21 5.28
C VAL A 154 -19.95 2.12 5.96
N ARG A 155 -20.01 2.15 7.28
CA ARG A 155 -20.81 1.26 8.13
C ARG A 155 -21.78 2.10 8.95
N MET A 156 -23.06 1.80 8.86
CA MET A 156 -24.12 2.42 9.65
C MET A 156 -24.75 1.35 10.54
N ILE A 157 -24.88 1.62 11.84
CA ILE A 157 -25.48 0.73 12.83
C ILE A 157 -26.57 1.50 13.58
N GLN A 158 -27.79 0.96 13.64
CA GLN A 158 -28.86 1.52 14.45
C GLN A 158 -29.29 0.52 15.52
N SER A 159 -29.43 0.93 16.79
CA SER A 159 -29.85 0.01 17.86
C SER A 159 -31.36 0.01 18.05
N LYS A 160 -31.92 -1.14 18.41
CA LYS A 160 -33.28 -1.33 18.90
C LYS A 160 -33.26 -1.47 20.43
N ASP A 161 -32.96 -0.39 21.16
CA ASP A 161 -33.16 -0.43 22.62
C ASP A 161 -34.64 -0.15 22.92
N LEU A 162 -35.33 -1.14 23.49
CA LEU A 162 -36.73 -1.08 23.94
C LEU A 162 -36.84 -0.32 25.28
N GLY A 163 -36.33 0.91 25.34
CA GLY A 163 -36.52 1.81 26.47
C GLY A 163 -37.69 2.77 26.23
N ASP A 164 -38.40 3.17 27.29
CA ASP A 164 -39.63 3.98 27.28
C ASP A 164 -39.52 5.40 26.64
N GLU A 165 -38.36 5.80 26.11
CA GLU A 165 -38.10 7.16 25.59
C GLU A 165 -37.82 7.27 24.06
N GLY A 166 -37.90 6.18 23.29
CA GLY A 166 -37.98 6.28 21.81
C GLY A 166 -36.76 6.85 21.07
N ASP A 167 -35.57 6.87 21.68
CA ASP A 167 -34.32 7.27 21.01
C ASP A 167 -33.66 6.05 20.33
N TYR A 168 -33.43 6.14 19.01
CA TYR A 168 -32.77 5.10 18.21
C TYR A 168 -31.32 5.51 17.93
N PRO A 169 -30.34 5.10 18.75
CA PRO A 169 -28.99 5.60 18.59
C PRO A 169 -28.36 5.04 17.30
N LEU A 170 -27.81 5.96 16.51
CA LEU A 170 -27.17 5.69 15.21
C LEU A 170 -25.65 5.92 15.32
N GLU A 171 -24.88 4.95 14.82
CA GLU A 171 -23.43 5.10 14.65
C GLU A 171 -23.05 4.97 13.18
N ILE A 172 -22.31 5.97 12.67
CA ILE A 172 -21.69 5.91 11.35
C ILE A 172 -20.17 5.89 11.50
N LYS A 173 -19.55 4.89 10.88
CA LYS A 173 -18.11 4.64 10.87
C LYS A 173 -17.62 4.51 9.44
N VAL A 174 -16.56 5.21 9.10
CA VAL A 174 -15.92 5.16 7.77
C VAL A 174 -14.53 4.58 7.93
N PHE A 175 -14.30 3.44 7.29
CA PHE A 175 -12.99 2.84 7.15
C PHE A 175 -12.31 3.34 5.87
N SER A 176 -11.08 3.80 6.00
CA SER A 176 -10.19 4.15 4.90
C SER A 176 -9.19 3.03 4.66
N LEU A 177 -9.17 2.46 3.46
CA LEU A 177 -8.24 1.40 3.08
C LEU A 177 -6.80 1.91 3.05
N LYS A 178 -6.57 3.11 2.50
CA LYS A 178 -5.26 3.74 2.39
C LYS A 178 -4.65 4.06 3.75
N LYS A 179 -5.46 4.54 4.70
CA LYS A 179 -5.02 4.84 6.08
C LYS A 179 -5.05 3.62 6.99
N ASN A 180 -5.73 2.54 6.57
CA ASN A 180 -6.04 1.36 7.36
C ASN A 180 -6.65 1.71 8.73
N LYS A 181 -7.62 2.63 8.73
CA LYS A 181 -8.20 3.19 9.96
C LYS A 181 -9.68 3.49 9.79
N CYS A 182 -10.40 3.32 10.89
CA CYS A 182 -11.79 3.73 11.01
C CYS A 182 -11.89 5.12 11.66
N LYS A 183 -12.84 5.94 11.19
CA LYS A 183 -13.20 7.24 11.74
C LYS A 183 -14.72 7.24 11.99
N ARG A 184 -15.13 7.69 13.17
CA ARG A 184 -16.55 7.94 13.47
C ARG A 184 -16.98 9.27 12.87
N ILE A 185 -18.19 9.31 12.31
CA ILE A 185 -18.79 10.53 11.78
C ILE A 185 -19.81 11.07 12.76
N SER A 186 -19.70 12.36 13.08
CA SER A 186 -20.71 13.09 13.86
C SER A 186 -21.73 13.69 12.90
N LEU A 187 -23.01 13.49 13.19
CA LEU A 187 -24.11 13.99 12.38
C LEU A 187 -24.54 15.40 12.83
N LEU A 188 -25.03 16.19 11.89
CA LEU A 188 -25.77 17.40 12.19
C LEU A 188 -27.15 17.02 12.75
N PHE A 189 -27.67 17.83 13.68
CA PHE A 189 -28.94 17.57 14.36
C PHE A 189 -30.10 17.33 13.38
N GLU A 190 -30.20 18.14 12.33
CA GLU A 190 -31.23 18.02 11.28
C GLU A 190 -31.23 16.65 10.58
N VAL A 191 -30.04 16.09 10.36
CA VAL A 191 -29.86 14.79 9.70
C VAL A 191 -30.08 13.66 10.69
N GLN A 192 -29.73 13.85 11.97
CA GLN A 192 -29.99 12.86 13.02
C GLN A 192 -31.50 12.65 13.23
N MET A 193 -32.32 13.70 13.12
CA MET A 193 -33.78 13.60 13.21
C MET A 193 -34.39 12.72 12.11
N LEU A 194 -33.75 12.60 10.94
CA LEU A 194 -34.19 11.70 9.86
C LEU A 194 -34.05 10.22 10.21
N PHE A 195 -33.33 9.86 11.27
CA PHE A 195 -33.20 8.46 11.69
C PHE A 195 -34.05 8.14 12.93
N ILE A 196 -34.63 9.16 13.58
CA ILE A 196 -35.51 8.98 14.75
C ILE A 196 -36.90 8.49 14.32
N TYR A 197 -37.40 8.96 13.18
CA TYR A 197 -38.74 8.63 12.67
C TYR A 197 -38.76 7.48 11.65
N PHE A 198 -37.60 6.86 11.39
CA PHE A 198 -37.44 5.85 10.37
C PHE A 198 -36.86 4.58 11.01
N TYR A 199 -37.66 3.53 11.02
CA TYR A 199 -37.27 2.19 11.44
C TYR A 199 -37.08 1.32 10.20
N TYR A 200 -35.94 0.63 10.09
CA TYR A 200 -35.63 -0.21 8.94
C TYR A 200 -36.19 -1.62 9.13
N ASP A 201 -37.20 -1.97 8.36
CA ASP A 201 -37.55 -3.37 8.02
C ASP A 201 -37.26 -3.59 6.51
N ILE A 202 -36.03 -3.31 6.11
CA ILE A 202 -35.61 -3.48 4.71
C ILE A 202 -35.08 -4.91 4.51
N LEU A 203 -35.60 -5.60 3.49
CA LEU A 203 -35.02 -6.87 3.03
C LEU A 203 -33.51 -6.72 2.81
N TYR A 204 -32.71 -7.61 3.42
CA TYR A 204 -31.24 -7.66 3.49
C TYR A 204 -30.40 -7.04 2.36
N ARG A 205 -30.88 -7.07 1.12
CA ARG A 205 -30.17 -6.56 -0.06
C ARG A 205 -30.43 -5.08 -0.34
N ARG A 206 -31.65 -4.59 -0.10
CA ARG A 206 -32.07 -3.19 -0.29
C ARG A 206 -31.40 -2.24 0.73
N GLY A 207 -30.77 -2.79 1.78
CA GLY A 207 -30.10 -2.01 2.83
C GLY A 207 -28.67 -1.57 2.51
N ASN A 208 -28.01 -2.09 1.46
CA ASN A 208 -26.63 -1.71 1.16
C ASN A 208 -26.55 -0.46 0.29
N GLY A 209 -25.50 0.34 0.50
CA GLY A 209 -25.30 1.60 -0.17
C GLY A 209 -24.86 1.41 -1.61
N VAL A 210 -25.54 2.08 -2.54
CA VAL A 210 -25.17 2.06 -3.97
C VAL A 210 -24.26 3.24 -4.30
N LEU A 211 -23.18 2.97 -5.03
CA LEU A 211 -22.20 4.00 -5.39
C LEU A 211 -22.58 4.65 -6.72
N ALA A 212 -22.84 5.95 -6.69
CA ALA A 212 -22.95 6.79 -7.88
C ALA A 212 -22.23 8.11 -7.60
N SER A 213 -21.50 8.63 -8.58
CA SER A 213 -20.97 10.00 -8.49
C SER A 213 -20.11 10.31 -7.24
N ASN A 214 -19.17 9.44 -6.92
CA ASN A 214 -18.32 9.57 -5.73
C ASN A 214 -19.09 9.60 -4.40
N SER A 215 -20.36 9.20 -4.38
CA SER A 215 -21.24 9.22 -3.22
C SER A 215 -21.98 7.89 -3.06
N LEU A 216 -22.18 7.48 -1.82
CA LEU A 216 -23.00 6.32 -1.50
C LEU A 216 -24.42 6.77 -1.21
N HIS A 217 -25.39 6.03 -1.74
CA HIS A 217 -26.81 6.35 -1.57
C HIS A 217 -27.53 5.18 -0.91
N TRP A 218 -28.44 5.50 0.01
CA TRP A 218 -29.35 4.54 0.63
C TRP A 218 -30.76 5.09 0.57
N ILE A 219 -31.72 4.18 0.40
CA ILE A 219 -33.14 4.51 0.53
C ILE A 219 -33.57 4.32 1.99
N LEU A 220 -34.25 5.33 2.52
CA LEU A 220 -34.93 5.31 3.82
C LEU A 220 -36.42 5.19 3.56
N PRO A 221 -36.99 3.97 3.61
CA PRO A 221 -38.40 3.76 3.42
C PRO A 221 -39.18 4.23 4.65
N ARG A 222 -40.39 4.69 4.40
CA ARG A 222 -41.35 5.11 5.41
C ARG A 222 -41.76 3.93 6.30
N SER A 223 -41.84 4.16 7.61
CA SER A 223 -42.47 3.21 8.54
C SER A 223 -43.99 3.28 8.47
N GLN A 224 -44.67 2.13 8.47
CA GLN A 224 -46.13 2.07 8.52
C GLN A 224 -46.66 2.78 9.79
N GLY A 225 -47.65 3.66 9.62
CA GLY A 225 -48.28 4.41 10.73
C GLY A 225 -47.73 5.82 11.02
N HIS A 226 -46.66 6.27 10.34
CA HIS A 226 -46.10 7.62 10.48
C HIS A 226 -46.33 8.50 9.22
N ILE A 227 -46.39 9.83 9.41
CA ILE A 227 -46.62 10.85 8.36
C ILE A 227 -45.32 11.21 7.59
N ALA A 228 -44.31 10.33 7.61
CA ALA A 228 -43.01 10.57 6.98
C ALA A 228 -43.03 10.19 5.47
N PHE A 229 -42.10 10.73 4.68
CA PHE A 229 -41.93 10.41 3.25
C PHE A 229 -40.67 9.57 3.01
N ASN A 230 -40.66 8.77 1.94
CA ASN A 230 -39.44 8.06 1.53
C ASN A 230 -38.31 9.07 1.27
N THR A 231 -37.11 8.79 1.79
CA THR A 231 -35.96 9.70 1.73
C THR A 231 -34.72 9.00 1.17
N ILE A 232 -33.98 9.62 0.24
CA ILE A 232 -32.67 9.11 -0.19
C ILE A 232 -31.62 9.88 0.58
N ILE A 233 -30.80 9.16 1.34
CA ILE A 233 -29.61 9.75 1.95
C ILE A 233 -28.41 9.54 1.04
N ARG A 234 -27.57 10.58 0.98
CA ARG A 234 -26.32 10.62 0.23
C ARG A 234 -25.18 10.81 1.21
N PHE A 235 -24.21 9.90 1.21
CA PHE A 235 -22.94 10.09 1.89
C PHE A 235 -21.87 10.44 0.86
N ASP A 236 -21.35 11.66 0.93
CA ASP A 236 -20.27 12.11 0.07
C ASP A 236 -18.93 11.55 0.58
N LEU A 237 -18.26 10.77 -0.27
CA LEU A 237 -17.02 10.12 0.13
C LEU A 237 -15.84 11.08 0.22
N ALA A 238 -15.86 12.23 -0.46
CA ALA A 238 -14.73 13.17 -0.43
C ALA A 238 -14.76 14.03 0.84
N SER A 239 -15.93 14.57 1.21
CA SER A 239 -16.10 15.40 2.41
C SER A 239 -16.39 14.61 3.68
N ASP A 240 -16.67 13.30 3.58
CA ASP A 240 -17.19 12.47 4.68
C ASP A 240 -18.51 13.03 5.28
N THR A 241 -19.38 13.63 4.46
CA THR A 241 -20.64 14.27 4.94
C THR A 241 -21.87 13.54 4.46
N LEU A 242 -22.86 13.41 5.35
CA LEU A 242 -24.19 12.89 5.04
C LEU A 242 -25.12 14.05 4.66
N GLY A 243 -25.95 13.84 3.63
CA GLY A 243 -26.98 14.78 3.19
C GLY A 243 -28.20 14.03 2.63
N VAL A 244 -29.17 14.79 2.15
CA VAL A 244 -30.42 14.29 1.58
C VAL A 244 -30.47 14.60 0.09
N LEU A 245 -30.95 13.64 -0.70
CA LEU A 245 -31.22 13.79 -2.12
C LEU A 245 -32.73 13.84 -2.35
N SER A 246 -33.20 14.78 -3.18
CA SER A 246 -34.61 14.93 -3.50
C SER A 246 -35.11 13.81 -4.42
N PHE A 247 -36.38 13.43 -4.23
CA PHE A 247 -37.11 12.53 -5.11
C PHE A 247 -37.78 13.29 -6.27
N PRO A 248 -38.21 12.57 -7.33
CA PRO A 248 -39.18 13.11 -8.28
C PRO A 248 -40.46 13.53 -7.54
N SER A 249 -40.94 14.74 -7.79
CA SER A 249 -42.13 15.33 -7.13
C SER A 249 -43.39 14.49 -7.20
N ASP A 250 -43.51 13.68 -8.25
CA ASP A 250 -44.69 12.87 -8.52
C ASP A 250 -44.67 11.50 -7.83
N LEU A 251 -43.57 11.13 -7.14
CA LEU A 251 -43.34 9.77 -6.62
C LEU A 251 -43.13 9.71 -5.09
N TYR A 252 -43.36 10.81 -4.38
CA TYR A 252 -43.07 10.93 -2.94
C TYR A 252 -43.85 9.96 -2.02
N CYS A 253 -44.92 9.32 -2.53
CA CYS A 253 -45.87 8.52 -1.74
C CYS A 253 -45.95 7.03 -2.13
N GLU A 254 -45.09 6.54 -3.04
CA GLU A 254 -45.09 5.13 -3.46
C GLU A 254 -44.42 4.25 -2.40
N ASP A 255 -45.08 3.19 -1.93
CA ASP A 255 -44.62 2.37 -0.79
C ASP A 255 -43.49 1.38 -1.19
N ASP A 256 -43.46 0.89 -2.44
CA ASP A 256 -42.41 -0.02 -2.93
C ASP A 256 -41.43 0.69 -3.88
N MET A 257 -40.28 1.05 -3.33
CA MET A 257 -39.18 1.65 -4.08
C MET A 257 -37.83 1.01 -3.75
N ASP A 258 -36.91 1.09 -4.71
CA ASP A 258 -35.53 0.63 -4.56
C ASP A 258 -34.58 1.49 -5.40
N ILE A 259 -33.29 1.45 -5.08
CA ILE A 259 -32.26 2.20 -5.80
C ILE A 259 -31.22 1.26 -6.42
N GLY A 260 -30.70 1.68 -7.56
CA GLY A 260 -29.71 0.93 -8.31
C GLY A 260 -28.74 1.86 -9.04
N VAL A 261 -27.82 1.26 -9.80
CA VAL A 261 -26.89 2.01 -10.64
C VAL A 261 -26.90 1.38 -12.01
N LEU A 262 -27.05 2.20 -13.03
CA LEU A 262 -26.91 1.81 -14.42
C LEU A 262 -25.99 2.81 -15.10
N ASP A 263 -24.88 2.32 -15.66
CA ASP A 263 -23.91 3.17 -16.39
C ASP A 263 -23.38 4.35 -15.54
N GLY A 264 -23.10 4.07 -14.26
CA GLY A 264 -22.62 5.06 -13.29
C GLY A 264 -23.67 6.08 -12.81
N CYS A 265 -24.89 6.05 -13.35
CA CYS A 265 -25.98 6.93 -12.94
C CYS A 265 -26.85 6.26 -11.87
N LEU A 266 -27.35 7.05 -10.92
CA LEU A 266 -28.28 6.57 -9.91
C LEU A 266 -29.65 6.30 -10.56
N CYS A 267 -30.20 5.12 -10.29
CA CYS A 267 -31.53 4.72 -10.73
C CYS A 267 -32.46 4.56 -9.53
N LEU A 268 -33.74 4.88 -9.74
CA LEU A 268 -34.83 4.64 -8.81
C LEU A 268 -35.83 3.71 -9.50
N MET A 269 -36.15 2.59 -8.86
CA MET A 269 -37.14 1.62 -9.31
C MET A 269 -38.41 1.79 -8.50
N CYS A 270 -39.51 2.12 -9.16
CA CYS A 270 -40.84 2.24 -8.58
C CYS A 270 -41.69 1.06 -9.04
N TYR A 271 -42.18 0.25 -8.10
CA TYR A 271 -42.84 -1.01 -8.39
C TYR A 271 -44.35 -0.85 -8.46
N SER A 272 -44.97 -1.47 -9.46
CA SER A 272 -46.41 -1.70 -9.53
C SER A 272 -46.70 -3.19 -9.65
N GLU A 273 -47.97 -3.60 -9.54
CA GLU A 273 -48.35 -5.02 -9.58
C GLU A 273 -47.89 -5.76 -10.86
N SER A 274 -47.74 -5.03 -11.98
CA SER A 274 -47.49 -5.61 -13.31
C SER A 274 -46.28 -5.03 -14.04
N SER A 275 -45.62 -4.02 -13.47
CA SER A 275 -44.47 -3.36 -14.12
C SER A 275 -43.57 -2.65 -13.10
N VAL A 276 -42.37 -2.27 -13.53
CA VAL A 276 -41.45 -1.43 -12.76
C VAL A 276 -41.06 -0.23 -13.60
N ASP A 277 -41.32 0.96 -13.07
CA ASP A 277 -40.85 2.21 -13.64
C ASP A 277 -39.44 2.50 -13.15
N VAL A 278 -38.50 2.62 -14.08
CA VAL A 278 -37.11 2.96 -13.81
C VAL A 278 -36.89 4.42 -14.14
N TRP A 279 -36.51 5.18 -13.13
CA TRP A 279 -36.12 6.59 -13.22
C TRP A 279 -34.61 6.71 -13.09
N ILE A 280 -34.02 7.68 -13.79
CA ILE A 280 -32.58 7.91 -13.78
C ILE A 280 -32.28 9.35 -13.41
N LEU A 281 -31.29 9.55 -12.54
CA LEU A 281 -30.77 10.86 -12.19
C LEU A 281 -29.51 11.13 -13.02
N ARG A 282 -29.62 12.05 -13.99
CA ARG A 282 -28.48 12.50 -14.80
C ARG A 282 -27.83 13.70 -14.12
N GLU A 283 -26.55 13.56 -13.76
CA GLU A 283 -25.83 14.60 -13.00
C GLU A 283 -25.79 15.96 -13.69
N TYR A 284 -25.65 15.97 -15.02
CA TYR A 284 -25.55 17.20 -15.80
C TYR A 284 -26.86 18.01 -15.79
N GLU A 285 -27.99 17.33 -15.52
CA GLU A 285 -29.33 17.93 -15.52
C GLU A 285 -29.86 18.17 -14.10
N GLY A 286 -29.29 17.50 -13.09
CA GLY A 286 -29.71 17.60 -11.69
C GLY A 286 -31.18 17.22 -11.45
N LYS A 287 -31.80 16.50 -12.40
CA LYS A 287 -33.23 16.18 -12.42
C LYS A 287 -33.45 14.71 -12.71
N TRP A 288 -34.48 14.17 -12.08
CA TRP A 288 -34.97 12.83 -12.37
C TRP A 288 -35.77 12.84 -13.65
N SER A 289 -35.60 11.78 -14.45
CA SER A 289 -36.40 11.52 -15.63
C SER A 289 -36.78 10.05 -15.69
N LYS A 290 -38.02 9.76 -16.13
CA LYS A 290 -38.45 8.38 -16.36
C LYS A 290 -37.66 7.83 -17.55
N PHE A 291 -36.91 6.76 -17.33
CA PHE A 291 -36.06 6.14 -18.33
C PHE A 291 -36.81 5.04 -19.08
N ILE A 292 -37.42 4.09 -18.37
CA ILE A 292 -38.14 2.98 -18.99
C ILE A 292 -39.17 2.36 -18.04
N THR A 293 -40.20 1.74 -18.59
CA THR A 293 -41.10 0.83 -17.88
C THR A 293 -40.75 -0.60 -18.27
N VAL A 294 -40.43 -1.43 -17.29
CA VAL A 294 -40.15 -2.87 -17.46
C VAL A 294 -41.42 -3.65 -17.10
N PRO A 295 -42.08 -4.33 -18.03
CA PRO A 295 -43.25 -5.14 -17.72
C PRO A 295 -42.86 -6.45 -17.01
N LYS A 296 -43.79 -7.05 -16.26
CA LYS A 296 -43.60 -8.37 -15.68
C LYS A 296 -43.43 -9.43 -16.79
N PRO A 297 -42.35 -10.23 -16.80
CA PRO A 297 -42.19 -11.29 -17.78
C PRO A 297 -43.17 -12.44 -17.53
N ASP A 298 -43.74 -13.03 -18.58
CA ASP A 298 -44.68 -14.16 -18.49
C ASP A 298 -44.08 -15.39 -17.78
N SER A 299 -42.76 -15.56 -17.88
CA SER A 299 -42.01 -16.65 -17.23
C SER A 299 -41.82 -16.48 -15.72
N VAL A 300 -42.34 -15.41 -15.12
CA VAL A 300 -42.20 -15.09 -13.70
C VAL A 300 -43.57 -14.93 -13.04
N VAL A 301 -43.77 -15.67 -11.93
CA VAL A 301 -45.02 -15.69 -11.17
C VAL A 301 -45.24 -14.37 -10.45
N PHE A 302 -44.28 -13.96 -9.61
CA PHE A 302 -44.29 -12.71 -8.82
C PHE A 302 -43.31 -11.67 -9.41
N PHE A 303 -43.46 -10.38 -9.10
CA PHE A 303 -42.60 -9.32 -9.62
C PHE A 303 -42.19 -8.32 -8.53
N GLU A 304 -41.47 -8.82 -7.53
CA GLU A 304 -41.19 -8.11 -6.27
C GLU A 304 -39.86 -7.34 -6.30
N PHE A 305 -38.96 -7.69 -7.22
CA PHE A 305 -37.63 -7.08 -7.29
C PHE A 305 -37.10 -7.08 -8.72
N VAL A 306 -36.63 -5.92 -9.16
CA VAL A 306 -35.96 -5.70 -10.45
C VAL A 306 -34.79 -4.78 -10.22
N ARG A 307 -33.59 -5.24 -10.60
CA ARG A 307 -32.39 -4.43 -10.55
C ARG A 307 -31.73 -4.39 -11.93
N PRO A 308 -31.60 -3.21 -12.55
CA PRO A 308 -30.76 -3.07 -13.74
C PRO A 308 -29.29 -3.27 -13.35
N LEU A 309 -28.56 -4.06 -14.15
CA LEU A 309 -27.16 -4.38 -13.89
C LEU A 309 -26.22 -3.67 -14.88
N ILE A 310 -26.46 -3.84 -16.18
CA ILE A 310 -25.60 -3.30 -17.24
C ILE A 310 -26.29 -3.31 -18.61
N TYR A 311 -25.83 -2.47 -19.53
CA TYR A 311 -26.19 -2.54 -20.94
C TYR A 311 -25.48 -3.68 -21.68
N SER A 312 -26.04 -4.11 -22.82
CA SER A 312 -25.30 -4.82 -23.85
C SER A 312 -24.28 -3.88 -24.51
N LYS A 313 -23.25 -4.42 -25.17
CA LYS A 313 -22.19 -3.60 -25.79
C LYS A 313 -22.71 -2.61 -26.85
N ASP A 314 -23.75 -2.99 -27.58
CA ASP A 314 -24.46 -2.16 -28.55
C ASP A 314 -25.54 -1.27 -27.91
N ARG A 315 -25.73 -1.37 -26.59
CA ARG A 315 -26.71 -0.64 -25.77
C ARG A 315 -28.17 -0.84 -26.21
N SER A 316 -28.46 -1.91 -26.96
CA SER A 316 -29.82 -2.27 -27.37
C SER A 316 -30.61 -2.99 -26.28
N LYS A 317 -29.92 -3.67 -25.36
CA LYS A 317 -30.49 -4.46 -24.27
C LYS A 317 -29.95 -4.04 -22.90
N ILE A 318 -30.72 -4.31 -21.85
CA ILE A 318 -30.29 -4.18 -20.45
C ILE A 318 -30.37 -5.54 -19.77
N LEU A 319 -29.31 -5.93 -19.06
CA LEU A 319 -29.34 -7.10 -18.20
C LEU A 319 -30.03 -6.74 -16.88
N LEU A 320 -31.12 -7.43 -16.60
CA LEU A 320 -31.93 -7.27 -15.39
C LEU A 320 -31.75 -8.48 -14.48
N GLU A 321 -31.68 -8.22 -13.17
CA GLU A 321 -31.87 -9.24 -12.14
C GLU A 321 -33.29 -9.14 -11.59
N ILE A 322 -34.04 -10.24 -11.69
CA ILE A 322 -35.44 -10.33 -11.26
C ILE A 322 -35.57 -11.31 -10.10
N ASN A 323 -36.31 -10.91 -9.05
CA ASN A 323 -36.62 -11.70 -7.85
C ASN A 323 -35.41 -12.43 -7.23
N ASN A 324 -34.28 -11.74 -7.11
CA ASN A 324 -33.06 -12.26 -6.45
C ASN A 324 -32.53 -13.59 -7.05
N GLY A 325 -32.41 -13.66 -8.37
CA GLY A 325 -31.62 -14.74 -8.99
C GLY A 325 -31.91 -15.08 -10.45
N LYS A 326 -32.92 -14.47 -11.09
CA LYS A 326 -33.16 -14.64 -12.53
C LYS A 326 -32.48 -13.52 -13.31
N LEU A 327 -31.55 -13.87 -14.21
CA LEU A 327 -30.88 -12.92 -15.10
C LEU A 327 -31.53 -12.95 -16.49
N MET A 328 -32.04 -11.80 -16.94
CA MET A 328 -32.71 -11.67 -18.23
C MET A 328 -32.25 -10.41 -18.95
N TRP A 329 -31.90 -10.55 -20.22
CA TRP A 329 -31.75 -9.42 -21.13
C TRP A 329 -33.13 -8.90 -21.50
N PHE A 330 -33.30 -7.59 -21.36
CA PHE A 330 -34.51 -6.86 -21.77
C PHE A 330 -34.16 -5.96 -22.94
N ASP A 331 -34.84 -6.20 -24.06
CA ASP A 331 -34.63 -5.46 -25.30
C ASP A 331 -35.39 -4.13 -25.28
N LEU A 332 -34.67 -3.03 -25.47
CA LEU A 332 -35.23 -1.69 -25.29
C LEU A 332 -36.23 -1.30 -26.39
N GLU A 333 -36.09 -1.85 -27.58
CA GLU A 333 -36.92 -1.54 -28.75
C GLU A 333 -38.16 -2.45 -28.78
N SER A 334 -37.96 -3.76 -28.80
CA SER A 334 -39.03 -4.76 -28.88
C SER A 334 -39.76 -5.00 -27.55
N LYS A 335 -39.20 -4.53 -26.42
CA LYS A 335 -39.70 -4.80 -25.06
C LYS A 335 -39.79 -6.29 -24.71
N SER A 336 -38.95 -7.11 -25.33
CA SER A 336 -38.93 -8.56 -25.14
C SER A 336 -37.86 -9.01 -24.13
N PHE A 337 -38.04 -10.20 -23.56
CA PHE A 337 -37.11 -10.78 -22.60
C PHE A 337 -36.39 -12.01 -23.16
N GLU A 338 -35.08 -12.08 -22.92
CA GLU A 338 -34.24 -13.21 -23.26
C GLU A 338 -33.48 -13.67 -22.00
N LYS A 339 -33.61 -14.94 -21.62
CA LYS A 339 -32.95 -15.46 -20.41
C LYS A 339 -31.45 -15.61 -20.66
N LEU A 340 -30.61 -15.06 -19.76
CA LEU A 340 -29.18 -15.35 -19.77
C LEU A 340 -28.93 -16.75 -19.20
N VAL A 341 -28.41 -17.66 -20.03
CA VAL A 341 -28.08 -19.03 -19.61
C VAL A 341 -26.61 -19.10 -19.21
N ILE A 342 -26.35 -19.43 -17.94
CA ILE A 342 -25.00 -19.66 -17.42
C ILE A 342 -24.84 -21.15 -17.12
N LYS A 343 -23.95 -21.81 -17.86
CA LYS A 343 -23.73 -23.26 -17.72
C LYS A 343 -23.17 -23.58 -16.33
N GLY A 344 -23.86 -24.44 -15.58
CA GLY A 344 -23.49 -24.81 -14.21
C GLY A 344 -24.08 -23.93 -13.09
N CYS A 345 -24.97 -22.98 -13.41
CA CYS A 345 -25.92 -22.40 -12.45
C CYS A 345 -27.34 -22.90 -12.77
N GLU A 346 -27.79 -23.95 -12.08
CA GLU A 346 -29.12 -24.57 -12.28
C GLU A 346 -30.17 -24.10 -11.24
N GLY A 347 -29.77 -23.32 -10.23
CA GLY A 347 -30.64 -22.73 -9.20
C GLY A 347 -30.60 -21.20 -9.19
N PRO A 348 -31.40 -20.53 -8.34
CA PRO A 348 -31.33 -19.08 -8.19
C PRO A 348 -29.95 -18.67 -7.66
N CYS A 349 -29.21 -17.90 -8.46
CA CYS A 349 -27.90 -17.36 -8.08
C CYS A 349 -27.97 -15.82 -8.12
N ASN A 350 -27.73 -15.19 -6.97
CA ASN A 350 -27.65 -13.73 -6.92
C ASN A 350 -26.39 -13.27 -7.67
N ALA A 351 -26.52 -12.21 -8.45
CA ALA A 351 -25.44 -11.69 -9.28
C ALA A 351 -24.90 -10.35 -8.76
N GLU A 352 -23.63 -10.08 -9.06
CA GLU A 352 -23.04 -8.75 -8.95
C GLU A 352 -22.09 -8.55 -10.14
N ILE A 353 -22.16 -7.40 -10.81
CA ILE A 353 -21.23 -7.09 -11.90
C ILE A 353 -19.90 -6.67 -11.29
N VAL A 354 -18.82 -7.32 -11.70
CA VAL A 354 -17.48 -7.08 -11.18
C VAL A 354 -16.52 -6.92 -12.33
N VAL A 355 -15.71 -5.87 -12.25
CA VAL A 355 -14.67 -5.60 -13.24
C VAL A 355 -13.47 -6.51 -12.99
N SER A 356 -12.89 -7.11 -14.05
CA SER A 356 -11.64 -7.86 -13.90
C SER A 356 -10.47 -6.91 -13.67
N SER A 357 -10.01 -6.80 -12.42
CA SER A 357 -8.99 -5.81 -12.04
C SER A 357 -7.83 -6.40 -11.23
N LEU A 358 -6.71 -5.68 -11.21
CA LEU A 358 -5.53 -6.01 -10.41
C LEU A 358 -5.47 -5.26 -9.06
N VAL A 359 -6.53 -4.51 -8.72
CA VAL A 359 -6.66 -3.74 -7.47
C VAL A 359 -6.58 -4.68 -6.24
N LEU A 360 -6.05 -4.24 -5.10
CA LEU A 360 -5.69 -5.12 -3.97
C LEU A 360 -4.64 -6.20 -4.31
N GLY A 361 -3.90 -6.06 -5.42
CA GLY A 361 -2.67 -6.82 -5.68
C GLY A 361 -1.67 -6.71 -4.52
N CYS A 362 -0.72 -7.65 -4.42
CA CYS A 362 0.23 -7.73 -3.31
C CYS A 362 0.92 -6.38 -2.99
N LYS A 363 0.39 -5.64 -2.01
CA LYS A 363 1.26 -4.95 -1.05
C LYS A 363 1.66 -5.97 0.01
N ALA A 364 2.49 -6.92 -0.39
CA ALA A 364 3.40 -7.50 0.58
C ALA A 364 4.30 -6.37 1.11
N ALA A 365 5.15 -6.67 2.09
CA ALA A 365 6.39 -5.96 2.38
C ALA A 365 7.31 -5.94 1.13
N TYR A 366 6.79 -5.44 0.00
CA TYR A 366 7.35 -5.47 -1.33
C TYR A 366 7.77 -4.05 -1.63
N ASP A 367 9.07 -3.88 -1.75
CA ASP A 367 9.68 -2.66 -2.21
C ASP A 367 9.85 -2.76 -3.74
N PRO A 368 9.14 -1.96 -4.55
CA PRO A 368 9.25 -2.04 -6.01
C PRO A 368 10.67 -1.78 -6.53
N LEU A 369 11.48 -1.02 -5.79
CA LEU A 369 12.87 -0.76 -6.17
C LEU A 369 13.84 -1.83 -5.64
N ASP A 370 13.38 -2.72 -4.76
CA ASP A 370 14.14 -3.86 -4.25
C ASP A 370 13.26 -5.12 -4.06
N PRO A 371 12.77 -5.72 -5.16
CA PRO A 371 11.75 -6.75 -5.12
C PRO A 371 12.23 -8.09 -4.55
N ASN A 372 13.54 -8.30 -4.48
CA ASN A 372 14.15 -9.49 -3.90
C ASN A 372 14.79 -9.20 -2.52
N GLY A 373 14.69 -7.97 -2.02
CA GLY A 373 15.30 -7.52 -0.79
C GLY A 373 14.74 -8.27 0.41
N ASN A 374 15.60 -9.02 1.10
CA ASN A 374 15.25 -9.73 2.32
C ASN A 374 16.48 -9.91 3.21
N ILE A 375 16.23 -10.28 4.46
CA ILE A 375 17.28 -10.75 5.37
C ILE A 375 17.09 -12.25 5.56
N THR A 376 18.12 -13.03 5.25
CA THR A 376 18.11 -14.47 5.48
C THR A 376 19.02 -14.81 6.65
N ILE A 377 18.42 -15.39 7.69
CA ILE A 377 19.12 -15.95 8.85
C ILE A 377 19.28 -17.43 8.60
N LYS A 378 20.52 -17.84 8.45
CA LYS A 378 20.92 -19.20 8.12
C LYS A 378 21.58 -19.83 9.33
N TRP A 379 21.19 -21.07 9.62
CA TRP A 379 21.65 -21.81 10.78
C TRP A 379 22.32 -23.09 10.30
N ASP A 380 23.62 -23.20 10.51
CA ASP A 380 24.44 -24.32 10.09
C ASP A 380 24.90 -25.12 11.32
N ILE A 381 24.39 -26.34 11.50
CA ILE A 381 24.89 -27.26 12.54
C ILE A 381 26.23 -27.82 12.08
N MET A 382 27.28 -27.51 12.84
CA MET A 382 28.65 -27.89 12.51
C MET A 382 29.07 -29.21 13.16
N SER A 383 28.63 -29.44 14.40
CA SER A 383 28.96 -30.65 15.17
C SER A 383 27.90 -30.96 16.21
N TRP A 384 27.82 -32.23 16.62
CA TRP A 384 27.02 -32.69 17.75
C TRP A 384 27.82 -32.56 19.06
N THR A 385 27.13 -32.28 20.16
CA THR A 385 27.69 -32.33 21.52
C THR A 385 27.04 -33.48 22.30
N ALA A 386 27.43 -33.67 23.57
CA ALA A 386 26.85 -34.71 24.41
C ALA A 386 25.33 -34.56 24.63
N ASP A 387 24.81 -33.32 24.64
CA ASP A 387 23.41 -33.02 24.93
C ASP A 387 22.73 -32.10 23.87
N GLY A 388 23.42 -31.75 22.79
CA GLY A 388 22.89 -30.89 21.74
C GLY A 388 23.84 -30.72 20.56
N TYR A 389 24.14 -29.48 20.18
CA TYR A 389 24.94 -29.18 18.98
C TYR A 389 25.64 -27.81 19.04
N VAL A 390 26.68 -27.65 18.21
CA VAL A 390 27.29 -26.35 17.91
C VAL A 390 26.84 -25.90 16.52
N ALA A 391 26.38 -24.66 16.42
CA ALA A 391 25.93 -24.09 15.17
C ALA A 391 26.51 -22.70 14.91
N ILE A 392 26.69 -22.41 13.62
CA ILE A 392 27.03 -21.08 13.12
C ILE A 392 25.76 -20.45 12.57
N VAL A 393 25.41 -19.28 13.08
CA VAL A 393 24.26 -18.51 12.64
C VAL A 393 24.75 -17.33 11.83
N THR A 394 24.31 -17.24 10.58
CA THR A 394 24.73 -16.22 9.62
C THR A 394 23.52 -15.41 9.17
N MET A 395 23.53 -14.12 9.41
CA MET A 395 22.57 -13.16 8.90
C MET A 395 23.12 -12.54 7.62
N ASN A 396 22.40 -12.73 6.51
CA ASN A 396 22.72 -12.14 5.22
C ASN A 396 21.67 -11.10 4.87
N ASN A 397 22.09 -9.86 4.67
CA ASN A 397 21.24 -8.80 4.16
C ASN A 397 21.34 -8.78 2.63
N PHE A 398 20.25 -9.12 1.93
CA PHE A 398 20.16 -9.07 0.47
C PHE A 398 19.47 -7.80 -0.04
N GLN A 399 19.23 -6.82 0.83
CA GLN A 399 18.60 -5.57 0.43
C GLN A 399 19.61 -4.66 -0.25
N ILE A 400 19.22 -4.02 -1.35
CA ILE A 400 20.13 -3.27 -2.22
C ILE A 400 20.58 -1.96 -1.55
N TYR A 401 19.67 -1.21 -0.95
CA TYR A 401 19.96 0.10 -0.36
C TYR A 401 19.51 0.23 1.09
N ARG A 402 18.95 -0.82 1.72
CA ARG A 402 18.60 -0.80 3.14
C ARG A 402 19.65 -1.53 3.96
N HIS A 403 20.13 -0.89 5.02
CA HIS A 403 21.04 -1.45 6.00
C HIS A 403 20.42 -1.45 7.39
N ILE A 404 20.95 -2.31 8.26
CA ILE A 404 20.67 -2.25 9.70
C ILE A 404 21.70 -1.30 10.32
N GLN A 405 21.23 -0.13 10.75
CA GLN A 405 22.03 0.89 11.42
C GLN A 405 22.17 0.61 12.92
N SER A 406 23.14 1.28 13.55
CA SER A 406 23.27 1.32 15.02
C SER A 406 21.94 1.74 15.67
N PRO A 407 21.49 1.08 16.77
CA PRO A 407 22.19 0.13 17.64
C PRO A 407 22.34 -1.32 17.12
N GLY A 408 21.97 -1.57 15.86
CA GLY A 408 22.16 -2.86 15.21
C GLY A 408 20.95 -3.78 15.28
N TRP A 409 21.14 -5.04 14.89
CA TRP A 409 20.10 -6.06 14.93
C TRP A 409 19.92 -6.63 16.34
N THR A 410 18.67 -6.96 16.65
CA THR A 410 18.31 -7.82 17.79
C THR A 410 17.53 -9.01 17.26
N LEU A 411 18.03 -10.21 17.53
CA LEU A 411 17.46 -11.46 17.06
C LEU A 411 16.87 -12.25 18.22
N GLY A 412 15.59 -12.58 18.15
CA GLY A 412 14.91 -13.45 19.10
C GLY A 412 14.31 -14.68 18.42
N TRP A 413 14.10 -15.73 19.21
CA TRP A 413 13.37 -16.93 18.79
C TRP A 413 12.81 -17.66 20.00
N ALA A 414 11.99 -18.68 19.77
CA ALA A 414 11.46 -19.57 20.79
C ALA A 414 11.98 -20.99 20.58
N TRP A 415 12.54 -21.59 21.63
CA TRP A 415 12.95 -22.98 21.65
C TRP A 415 11.75 -23.92 21.53
N ALA A 416 11.93 -25.06 20.84
CA ALA A 416 10.85 -26.01 20.58
C ALA A 416 10.57 -26.92 21.80
N LYS A 417 11.58 -27.18 22.62
CA LYS A 417 11.56 -28.03 23.82
C LYS A 417 12.07 -27.23 25.03
N LYS A 418 13.14 -27.71 25.66
CA LYS A 418 13.79 -27.16 26.87
C LYS A 418 15.25 -26.80 26.59
N GLU A 419 15.56 -26.46 25.34
CA GLU A 419 16.90 -26.10 24.91
C GLU A 419 17.45 -24.92 25.71
N VAL A 420 18.77 -24.93 25.91
CA VAL A 420 19.53 -23.87 26.60
C VAL A 420 20.73 -23.47 25.75
N ILE A 421 21.25 -22.26 25.96
CA ILE A 421 22.49 -21.81 25.32
C ILE A 421 23.64 -22.05 26.29
N TRP A 422 24.56 -22.95 25.95
CA TRP A 422 25.75 -23.21 26.76
C TRP A 422 26.76 -22.08 26.64
N SER A 423 27.03 -21.62 25.42
CA SER A 423 27.99 -20.55 25.14
C SER A 423 27.72 -19.89 23.79
N MET A 424 28.23 -18.68 23.62
CA MET A 424 28.16 -17.91 22.37
C MET A 424 29.51 -17.25 22.07
N VAL A 425 29.82 -17.10 20.78
CA VAL A 425 31.01 -16.38 20.28
C VAL A 425 30.56 -15.43 19.17
N GLY A 426 31.02 -14.19 19.20
CA GLY A 426 30.62 -13.12 18.27
C GLY A 426 29.32 -12.40 18.64
N ALA A 427 28.46 -13.00 19.47
CA ALA A 427 27.22 -12.40 19.95
C ALA A 427 26.95 -12.83 21.41
N GLN A 428 25.98 -12.18 22.05
CA GLN A 428 25.58 -12.51 23.43
C GLN A 428 24.06 -12.43 23.62
N ALA A 429 23.53 -13.33 24.44
CA ALA A 429 22.17 -13.19 24.96
C ALA A 429 22.06 -11.97 25.88
N THR A 430 20.97 -11.21 25.76
CA THR A 430 20.74 -9.99 26.57
C THR A 430 20.39 -10.30 28.02
N GLU A 431 19.90 -11.51 28.30
CA GLU A 431 19.51 -11.99 29.62
C GLU A 431 19.87 -13.47 29.78
N GLN A 432 20.33 -13.86 30.97
CA GLN A 432 20.60 -15.26 31.30
C GLN A 432 19.30 -16.04 31.60
N GLY A 433 18.33 -15.42 32.28
CA GLY A 433 17.13 -16.10 32.77
C GLY A 433 17.38 -17.00 33.99
N ASP A 434 16.37 -17.77 34.39
CA ASP A 434 16.47 -18.70 35.53
C ASP A 434 17.18 -20.01 35.14
N CYS A 435 18.46 -20.10 35.50
CA CYS A 435 19.30 -21.28 35.31
C CYS A 435 19.49 -22.11 36.60
N SER A 436 18.68 -21.90 37.65
CA SER A 436 18.84 -22.55 38.97
C SER A 436 18.87 -24.09 38.95
N LYS A 437 18.32 -24.71 37.89
CA LYS A 437 18.33 -26.16 37.67
C LYS A 437 19.72 -26.73 37.41
N PHE A 438 20.69 -25.90 37.01
CA PHE A 438 22.05 -26.33 36.68
C PHE A 438 22.99 -26.04 37.85
N LYS A 439 23.32 -27.06 38.65
CA LYS A 439 24.14 -26.93 39.87
C LYS A 439 25.66 -26.90 39.62
N GLY A 440 26.10 -27.32 38.43
CA GLY A 440 27.51 -27.34 38.03
C GLY A 440 27.81 -26.22 37.04
N ASN A 441 28.03 -26.58 35.77
CA ASN A 441 28.18 -25.59 34.71
C ASN A 441 26.84 -24.90 34.46
N VAL A 442 26.82 -23.58 34.63
CA VAL A 442 25.63 -22.75 34.40
C VAL A 442 25.60 -22.33 32.92
N PRO A 443 24.50 -22.56 32.18
CA PRO A 443 24.38 -22.10 30.79
C PRO A 443 24.45 -20.58 30.67
N HIS A 444 24.92 -20.11 29.51
CA HIS A 444 24.88 -18.69 29.12
C HIS A 444 23.45 -18.13 29.11
N CYS A 445 22.46 -18.92 28.69
CA CYS A 445 21.05 -18.52 28.72
C CYS A 445 20.11 -19.73 28.87
N CYS A 446 19.16 -19.65 29.80
CA CYS A 446 18.12 -20.66 30.05
C CYS A 446 16.70 -20.17 29.69
N LYS A 447 16.55 -18.97 29.11
CA LYS A 447 15.23 -18.48 28.66
C LYS A 447 14.71 -19.35 27.52
N LYS A 448 13.42 -19.69 27.58
CA LYS A 448 12.72 -20.38 26.47
C LYS A 448 12.65 -19.53 25.20
N THR A 449 12.63 -18.21 25.37
CA THR A 449 12.64 -17.22 24.30
C THR A 449 13.85 -16.30 24.46
N PRO A 450 15.05 -16.74 24.06
CA PRO A 450 16.24 -15.91 24.15
C PRO A 450 16.19 -14.74 23.16
N THR A 451 16.86 -13.65 23.54
CA THR A 451 17.11 -12.48 22.70
C THR A 451 18.61 -12.27 22.63
N VAL A 452 19.15 -12.11 21.44
CA VAL A 452 20.59 -12.04 21.17
C VAL A 452 20.92 -10.76 20.41
N VAL A 453 22.05 -10.17 20.78
CA VAL A 453 22.65 -9.01 20.13
C VAL A 453 24.10 -9.31 19.77
N ASP A 454 24.58 -8.66 18.72
CA ASP A 454 25.98 -8.72 18.32
C ASP A 454 26.90 -8.09 19.36
N LEU A 455 28.16 -8.52 19.40
CA LEU A 455 29.17 -7.86 20.24
C LEU A 455 29.58 -6.50 19.64
N LEU A 456 30.12 -5.63 20.48
CA LEU A 456 30.67 -4.35 20.02
C LEU A 456 32.06 -4.53 19.39
N PRO A 457 32.49 -3.59 18.52
CA PRO A 457 33.86 -3.59 18.01
C PRO A 457 34.91 -3.53 19.14
N GLY A 458 36.04 -4.22 18.96
CA GLY A 458 37.17 -4.19 19.91
C GLY A 458 37.16 -5.27 21.00
N VAL A 459 36.24 -6.23 20.95
CA VAL A 459 36.23 -7.39 21.88
C VAL A 459 37.49 -8.28 21.72
N PRO A 460 37.92 -9.02 22.74
CA PRO A 460 39.08 -9.92 22.66
C PRO A 460 38.97 -10.96 21.53
N TYR A 461 40.11 -11.35 20.93
CA TYR A 461 40.15 -12.23 19.76
C TYR A 461 39.51 -13.61 19.99
N ASN A 462 39.57 -14.13 21.22
CA ASN A 462 38.92 -15.39 21.60
C ASN A 462 37.38 -15.33 21.64
N GLN A 463 36.80 -14.13 21.59
CA GLN A 463 35.36 -13.91 21.51
C GLN A 463 34.89 -13.52 20.10
N GLN A 464 35.80 -13.44 19.14
CA GLN A 464 35.50 -13.06 17.76
C GLN A 464 35.31 -14.28 16.86
N ILE A 465 34.47 -14.12 15.85
CA ILE A 465 34.32 -15.01 14.70
C ILE A 465 34.24 -14.14 13.43
N SER A 466 34.42 -14.74 12.26
CA SER A 466 34.30 -14.04 10.98
C SER A 466 33.02 -13.23 10.89
N ASN A 467 33.10 -11.98 10.45
CA ASN A 467 31.96 -11.08 10.25
C ASN A 467 31.11 -10.77 11.50
N CYS A 468 31.58 -11.03 12.71
CA CYS A 468 30.90 -10.60 13.94
C CYS A 468 31.27 -9.18 14.36
N CYS A 469 30.69 -8.78 15.50
CA CYS A 469 31.26 -7.80 16.40
C CYS A 469 31.26 -6.38 15.83
N LYS A 470 30.24 -6.07 15.02
CA LYS A 470 30.01 -4.77 14.38
C LYS A 470 28.97 -3.95 15.15
N GLY A 471 28.64 -4.34 16.39
CA GLY A 471 27.54 -3.76 17.15
C GLY A 471 26.19 -3.94 16.44
N GLY A 472 26.05 -5.03 15.68
CA GLY A 472 24.83 -5.41 14.99
C GLY A 472 24.56 -4.62 13.71
N VAL A 473 25.51 -3.81 13.25
CA VAL A 473 25.41 -3.10 11.97
C VAL A 473 25.60 -4.09 10.82
N VAL A 474 24.67 -4.09 9.87
CA VAL A 474 24.73 -4.93 8.66
C VAL A 474 24.47 -4.04 7.46
N GLY A 475 25.48 -3.89 6.59
CA GLY A 475 25.41 -3.02 5.42
C GLY A 475 24.41 -3.51 4.37
N ALA A 476 24.06 -2.62 3.44
CA ALA A 476 23.22 -2.96 2.30
C ALA A 476 24.05 -3.72 1.25
N TRP A 477 23.47 -4.77 0.65
CA TRP A 477 24.13 -5.59 -0.36
C TRP A 477 24.57 -4.78 -1.59
N GLY A 478 23.76 -3.79 -1.98
CA GLY A 478 24.05 -2.94 -3.14
C GLY A 478 25.26 -2.04 -2.93
N GLN A 479 25.52 -1.62 -1.68
CA GLN A 479 26.66 -0.78 -1.32
C GLN A 479 27.95 -1.59 -1.23
N ASP A 480 27.98 -2.61 -0.35
CA ASP A 480 29.15 -3.44 -0.12
C ASP A 480 28.72 -4.85 0.36
N PRO A 481 28.72 -5.86 -0.54
CA PRO A 481 28.35 -7.24 -0.19
C PRO A 481 29.14 -7.85 0.96
N SER A 482 30.39 -7.42 1.17
CA SER A 482 31.23 -7.93 2.28
C SER A 482 30.75 -7.42 3.65
N SER A 483 30.12 -6.24 3.68
CA SER A 483 29.54 -5.64 4.87
C SER A 483 28.13 -6.13 5.19
N ALA A 484 27.47 -6.78 4.22
CA ALA A 484 26.09 -7.25 4.29
C ALA A 484 25.91 -8.62 5.00
N VAL A 485 26.94 -9.05 5.73
CA VAL A 485 26.95 -10.31 6.47
C VAL A 485 27.33 -10.06 7.94
N SER A 486 26.58 -10.70 8.83
CA SER A 486 26.86 -10.79 10.27
C SER A 486 26.79 -12.24 10.71
N GLN A 487 27.68 -12.68 11.60
CA GLN A 487 27.74 -14.08 12.00
C GLN A 487 28.13 -14.24 13.47
N PHE A 488 27.56 -15.26 14.10
CA PHE A 488 27.91 -15.68 15.46
C PHE A 488 27.83 -17.20 15.59
N GLN A 489 28.53 -17.75 16.58
CA GLN A 489 28.46 -19.16 16.93
C GLN A 489 27.63 -19.32 18.21
N VAL A 490 26.84 -20.39 18.27
CA VAL A 490 26.05 -20.76 19.43
C VAL A 490 26.21 -22.25 19.74
N SER A 491 26.47 -22.56 21.00
CA SER A 491 26.42 -23.93 21.52
C SER A 491 25.08 -24.14 22.22
N VAL A 492 24.28 -25.08 21.72
CA VAL A 492 22.92 -25.35 22.20
C VAL A 492 22.90 -26.68 22.94
N GLY A 493 22.37 -26.69 24.15
CA GLY A 493 22.15 -27.87 24.99
C GLY A 493 20.69 -28.31 25.00
N GLN A 494 20.43 -29.53 25.46
CA GLN A 494 19.12 -30.19 25.53
C GLN A 494 18.31 -30.20 24.21
N ALA A 495 18.99 -30.13 23.05
CA ALA A 495 18.37 -29.97 21.73
C ALA A 495 18.26 -31.27 20.92
N GLY A 496 18.86 -32.36 21.41
CA GLY A 496 19.03 -33.62 20.68
C GLY A 496 20.33 -33.64 19.87
N THR A 497 20.86 -34.84 19.64
CA THR A 497 22.22 -35.07 19.11
C THR A 497 22.23 -35.69 17.71
N THR A 498 21.09 -35.69 17.03
CA THR A 498 20.94 -36.19 15.65
C THR A 498 19.96 -35.33 14.85
N ASN A 499 20.08 -35.38 13.53
CA ASN A 499 19.18 -34.70 12.58
C ASN A 499 17.69 -35.06 12.73
N LYS A 500 17.37 -36.26 13.26
CA LYS A 500 15.99 -36.68 13.54
C LYS A 500 15.45 -36.12 14.86
N THR A 501 16.33 -35.92 15.85
CA THR A 501 15.95 -35.50 17.20
C THR A 501 15.83 -33.99 17.36
N VAL A 502 16.64 -33.23 16.61
CA VAL A 502 16.64 -31.76 16.62
C VAL A 502 15.30 -31.23 16.11
N LYS A 503 14.75 -30.25 16.83
CA LYS A 503 13.56 -29.52 16.41
C LYS A 503 13.93 -28.07 16.11
N LEU A 504 13.38 -27.54 15.03
CA LEU A 504 13.63 -26.16 14.61
C LEU A 504 13.03 -25.18 15.63
N PRO A 505 13.74 -24.08 15.95
CA PRO A 505 13.16 -23.00 16.73
C PRO A 505 11.95 -22.39 16.00
N LYS A 506 11.06 -21.78 16.78
CA LYS A 506 9.81 -21.15 16.31
C LYS A 506 9.81 -19.66 16.62
N ASN A 507 8.89 -18.92 16.03
CA ASN A 507 8.60 -17.51 16.37
C ASN A 507 9.85 -16.63 16.36
N PHE A 508 10.58 -16.61 15.23
CA PHE A 508 11.72 -15.72 15.05
C PHE A 508 11.26 -14.26 15.02
N THR A 509 11.97 -13.41 15.74
CA THR A 509 11.78 -11.96 15.75
C THR A 509 13.09 -11.29 15.36
N LEU A 510 13.01 -10.31 14.46
CA LEU A 510 14.16 -9.51 14.05
C LEU A 510 13.80 -8.04 14.24
N LEU A 511 14.60 -7.32 15.01
CA LEU A 511 14.51 -5.87 15.13
C LEU A 511 15.76 -5.25 14.51
N GLY A 512 15.60 -4.14 13.81
CA GLY A 512 16.74 -3.38 13.33
C GLY A 512 16.38 -2.00 12.78
N PRO A 513 16.62 -0.91 13.53
CA PRO A 513 16.47 -0.70 14.97
C PRO A 513 15.02 -0.33 15.35
N GLY A 514 14.06 -1.16 14.94
CA GLY A 514 12.61 -1.00 15.17
C GLY A 514 11.81 -2.24 14.68
N PRO A 515 10.46 -2.24 14.80
CA PRO A 515 9.61 -3.41 14.53
C PRO A 515 9.32 -3.69 13.04
N GLY A 516 10.21 -3.29 12.13
CA GLY A 516 9.97 -3.32 10.69
C GLY A 516 10.07 -4.69 10.01
N TYR A 517 10.71 -5.68 10.63
CA TYR A 517 10.91 -7.00 10.01
C TYR A 517 9.89 -8.02 10.51
N THR A 518 9.35 -8.80 9.57
CA THR A 518 8.54 -9.99 9.85
C THR A 518 9.26 -11.22 9.32
N CYS A 519 9.50 -12.20 10.17
CA CYS A 519 10.22 -13.43 9.83
C CYS A 519 9.26 -14.60 9.60
N GLY A 520 9.53 -15.40 8.58
CA GLY A 520 8.82 -16.65 8.31
C GLY A 520 9.24 -17.80 9.24
N PRO A 521 8.62 -18.98 9.10
CA PRO A 521 9.06 -20.18 9.81
C PRO A 521 10.42 -20.67 9.30
N ALA A 522 11.20 -21.31 10.18
CA ALA A 522 12.44 -21.98 9.80
C ALA A 522 12.16 -23.14 8.83
N LYS A 523 12.93 -23.21 7.74
CA LYS A 523 12.82 -24.25 6.70
C LYS A 523 14.15 -24.96 6.52
N ILE A 524 14.14 -26.28 6.58
CA ILE A 524 15.32 -27.11 6.28
C ILE A 524 15.68 -26.92 4.81
N VAL A 525 16.96 -26.70 4.54
CA VAL A 525 17.53 -26.55 3.20
C VAL A 525 18.69 -27.52 3.03
N PRO A 526 19.19 -27.76 1.81
CA PRO A 526 20.39 -28.56 1.61
C PRO A 526 21.56 -28.05 2.47
N SER A 527 22.31 -28.98 3.05
CA SER A 527 23.44 -28.66 3.91
C SER A 527 24.46 -27.77 3.21
N THR A 528 24.89 -26.74 3.92
CA THR A 528 25.93 -25.83 3.44
C THR A 528 27.24 -26.54 3.23
N VAL A 529 27.90 -26.25 2.10
CA VAL A 529 29.27 -26.69 1.84
C VAL A 529 30.22 -25.53 2.12
N PHE A 530 31.19 -25.77 2.99
CA PHE A 530 32.27 -24.84 3.30
C PHE A 530 33.54 -25.30 2.59
N LEU A 531 34.30 -24.34 2.06
CA LEU A 531 35.64 -24.58 1.52
C LEU A 531 36.67 -24.15 2.56
N THR A 532 37.74 -24.92 2.72
CA THR A 532 38.91 -24.47 3.47
C THR A 532 39.52 -23.22 2.83
N THR A 533 40.31 -22.48 3.59
CA THR A 533 40.96 -21.23 3.14
C THR A 533 41.83 -21.43 1.90
N ASP A 534 42.46 -22.60 1.76
CA ASP A 534 43.24 -23.03 0.58
C ASP A 534 42.36 -23.54 -0.59
N LYS A 535 41.04 -23.59 -0.42
CA LYS A 535 40.02 -24.10 -1.36
C LYS A 535 40.16 -25.58 -1.75
N ARG A 536 41.00 -26.36 -1.06
CA ARG A 536 41.29 -27.76 -1.42
C ARG A 536 40.33 -28.77 -0.79
N ARG A 537 39.81 -28.48 0.41
CA ARG A 537 38.91 -29.37 1.15
C ARG A 537 37.51 -28.77 1.24
N LYS A 538 36.51 -29.61 0.96
CA LYS A 538 35.10 -29.32 1.18
C LYS A 538 34.66 -29.98 2.49
N THR A 539 34.07 -29.21 3.39
CA THR A 539 33.33 -29.72 4.55
C THR A 539 31.87 -29.33 4.41
N GLN A 540 30.97 -30.01 5.12
CA GLN A 540 29.54 -29.72 5.06
C GLN A 540 28.94 -29.58 6.45
N ALA A 541 27.94 -28.71 6.59
CA ALA A 541 27.08 -28.68 7.76
C ALA A 541 26.34 -30.02 7.88
N LEU A 542 26.15 -30.49 9.11
CA LEU A 542 25.38 -31.70 9.39
C LEU A 542 23.89 -31.49 9.12
N MET A 543 23.41 -30.26 9.28
CA MET A 543 22.05 -29.84 9.01
C MET A 543 22.01 -28.32 8.84
N THR A 544 21.26 -27.82 7.84
CA THR A 544 21.07 -26.39 7.62
C THR A 544 19.60 -26.04 7.54
N TRP A 545 19.22 -24.91 8.15
CA TRP A 545 17.91 -24.30 7.91
C TRP A 545 18.02 -22.78 7.75
N ASN A 546 17.05 -22.22 7.03
CA ASN A 546 16.94 -20.80 6.78
C ASN A 546 15.65 -20.24 7.36
N VAL A 547 15.73 -18.99 7.80
CA VAL A 547 14.62 -18.12 8.16
C VAL A 547 14.74 -16.88 7.28
N THR A 548 13.67 -16.54 6.57
CA THR A 548 13.64 -15.33 5.74
C THR A 548 12.79 -14.28 6.42
N CYS A 549 13.34 -13.08 6.56
CA CYS A 549 12.69 -11.91 7.13
C CYS A 549 12.55 -10.82 6.08
N THR A 550 11.36 -10.24 5.96
CA THR A 550 11.04 -9.17 5.00
C THR A 550 10.67 -7.89 5.74
N TYR A 551 11.04 -6.74 5.18
CA TYR A 551 10.84 -5.43 5.83
C TYR A 551 9.57 -4.73 5.35
N SER A 552 8.70 -4.35 6.27
CA SER A 552 7.50 -3.55 6.00
C SER A 552 7.67 -2.12 6.52
N GLN A 553 7.64 -1.15 5.61
CA GLN A 553 7.70 0.27 5.96
C GLN A 553 6.51 0.68 6.84
N PHE A 554 5.32 0.10 6.59
CA PHE A 554 4.10 0.38 7.34
C PHE A 554 4.15 -0.12 8.79
N LEU A 555 4.81 -1.26 9.04
CA LEU A 555 5.01 -1.77 10.40
C LEU A 555 6.14 -1.03 11.12
N ALA A 556 7.16 -0.62 10.37
CA ALA A 556 8.33 0.05 10.93
C ALA A 556 7.98 1.41 11.52
N ARG A 557 7.18 2.23 10.81
CA ARG A 557 6.83 3.59 11.24
C ARG A 557 5.45 4.02 10.76
N LYS A 558 4.77 4.81 11.60
CA LYS A 558 3.49 5.46 11.30
C LYS A 558 3.64 6.69 10.39
N HIS A 559 4.81 7.36 10.45
CA HIS A 559 5.13 8.55 9.67
C HIS A 559 6.48 8.35 8.93
N PRO A 560 6.67 8.97 7.76
CA PRO A 560 7.96 8.97 7.06
C PRO A 560 9.11 9.44 7.96
N SER A 561 10.34 9.03 7.63
CA SER A 561 11.57 9.45 8.34
C SER A 561 12.33 10.55 7.61
N CYS A 562 11.92 10.89 6.39
CA CYS A 562 12.55 11.91 5.56
C CYS A 562 11.54 12.65 4.68
N CYS A 563 11.92 13.83 4.22
CA CYS A 563 11.17 14.63 3.26
C CYS A 563 12.08 15.19 2.17
N VAL A 564 11.48 15.60 1.05
CA VAL A 564 12.18 16.18 -0.09
C VAL A 564 11.78 17.65 -0.27
N SER A 565 12.74 18.48 -0.67
CA SER A 565 12.51 19.88 -1.06
C SER A 565 13.18 20.17 -2.39
N PHE A 566 12.60 21.10 -3.16
CA PHE A 566 12.99 21.37 -4.53
C PHE A 566 13.35 22.84 -4.74
N SER A 567 14.31 23.07 -5.62
CA SER A 567 14.64 24.42 -6.10
C SER A 567 15.23 24.36 -7.51
N SER A 568 15.22 25.50 -8.21
CA SER A 568 15.81 25.61 -9.54
C SER A 568 16.47 26.96 -9.75
N PHE A 569 17.42 27.00 -10.68
CA PHE A 569 18.16 28.21 -11.07
C PHE A 569 17.32 29.35 -11.68
N TYR A 570 16.03 29.12 -11.97
CA TYR A 570 15.11 30.14 -12.48
C TYR A 570 13.99 30.53 -11.50
N ASN A 571 13.93 29.88 -10.34
CA ASN A 571 12.92 30.16 -9.33
C ASN A 571 13.62 30.49 -8.00
N ASP A 572 13.47 31.74 -7.55
CA ASP A 572 14.02 32.22 -6.29
C ASP A 572 13.31 31.60 -5.06
N THR A 573 12.14 30.99 -5.27
CA THR A 573 11.39 30.29 -4.23
C THR A 573 11.73 28.80 -4.18
N ILE A 574 12.13 28.35 -3.00
CA ILE A 574 12.33 26.93 -2.69
C ILE A 574 10.97 26.31 -2.39
N THR A 575 10.61 25.24 -3.09
CA THR A 575 9.48 24.39 -2.69
C THR A 575 9.89 23.59 -1.45
N PRO A 576 9.36 23.91 -0.26
CA PRO A 576 9.81 23.30 0.98
C PRO A 576 9.27 21.87 1.12
N CYS A 577 9.75 21.15 2.12
CA CYS A 577 9.10 19.92 2.53
C CYS A 577 7.65 20.22 2.97
N PRO A 578 6.68 19.31 2.73
CA PRO A 578 5.34 19.46 3.27
C PRO A 578 5.35 19.67 4.80
N SER A 579 4.55 20.61 5.28
CA SER A 579 4.36 20.84 6.70
C SER A 579 3.87 19.57 7.40
N CYS A 580 4.46 19.23 8.54
CA CYS A 580 4.17 18.03 9.30
C CYS A 580 4.37 16.70 8.55
N ALA A 581 5.23 16.66 7.52
CA ALA A 581 5.53 15.44 6.75
C ALA A 581 5.89 14.23 7.62
N CYS A 582 6.61 14.42 8.74
CA CYS A 582 7.03 13.34 9.64
C CYS A 582 6.27 13.31 10.98
N GLY A 583 5.10 13.97 11.04
CA GLY A 583 4.23 14.02 12.21
C GLY A 583 4.52 15.20 13.14
N CYS A 584 3.48 15.92 13.52
CA CYS A 584 3.53 17.05 14.46
C CYS A 584 2.79 16.69 15.74
N GLU A 585 3.43 15.96 16.66
CA GLU A 585 2.90 15.79 18.02
C GLU A 585 3.61 16.77 18.98
N ASN A 586 2.81 17.62 19.64
CA ASN A 586 3.11 18.60 20.71
C ASN A 586 4.40 19.45 20.60
N LYS A 587 4.28 20.78 20.80
CA LYS A 587 5.39 21.78 20.80
C LYS A 587 6.59 21.50 21.74
N ARG A 588 6.54 20.44 22.56
CA ARG A 588 7.61 19.99 23.47
C ARG A 588 8.55 18.92 22.85
N SER A 589 8.30 18.46 21.62
CA SER A 589 9.01 17.32 21.00
C SER A 589 10.29 17.68 20.24
N CYS A 590 10.60 18.97 20.03
CA CYS A 590 11.78 19.42 19.30
C CYS A 590 12.54 20.54 20.02
N VAL A 591 13.78 20.79 19.60
CA VAL A 591 14.67 21.82 20.16
C VAL A 591 14.98 22.89 19.09
N LYS A 592 14.93 24.17 19.47
CA LYS A 592 15.36 25.27 18.58
C LYS A 592 16.88 25.24 18.37
N ALA A 593 17.34 25.57 17.17
CA ALA A 593 18.76 25.51 16.79
C ALA A 593 19.69 26.30 17.73
N ASP A 594 19.27 27.50 18.16
CA ASP A 594 20.11 28.39 19.01
C ASP A 594 19.85 28.22 20.51
N SER A 595 19.30 27.08 20.94
CA SER A 595 18.95 26.88 22.34
C SER A 595 20.18 26.60 23.21
N LYS A 596 20.32 27.33 24.32
CA LYS A 596 21.29 27.05 25.39
C LYS A 596 21.12 25.65 26.02
N ILE A 597 20.04 24.94 25.72
CA ILE A 597 19.81 23.58 26.19
C ILE A 597 20.75 22.58 25.49
N LEU A 598 21.16 22.84 24.25
CA LEU A 598 22.08 21.97 23.47
C LEU A 598 23.50 21.92 24.05
N THR A 599 23.91 22.91 24.86
CA THR A 599 25.23 22.92 25.52
C THR A 599 25.27 22.10 26.81
N LYS A 600 24.13 21.54 27.26
CA LYS A 600 24.09 20.64 28.43
C LYS A 600 24.74 19.29 28.10
N LYS A 601 25.76 18.91 28.89
CA LYS A 601 26.42 17.58 28.80
C LYS A 601 25.38 16.46 28.90
N GLY A 602 25.41 15.52 27.95
CA GLY A 602 24.54 14.33 27.94
C GLY A 602 23.16 14.50 27.28
N LEU A 603 22.81 15.67 26.72
CA LEU A 603 21.53 15.83 26.03
C LEU A 603 21.49 15.16 24.65
N ASN A 604 22.62 15.20 23.94
CA ASN A 604 22.83 14.64 22.61
C ASN A 604 23.22 13.15 22.63
N THR A 605 23.29 12.52 23.81
CA THR A 605 23.56 11.08 23.88
C THR A 605 22.29 10.29 23.51
N PRO A 606 22.41 9.21 22.71
CA PRO A 606 21.31 8.28 22.46
C PRO A 606 20.67 7.80 23.77
N ARG A 607 19.33 7.83 23.82
CA ARG A 607 18.58 7.28 24.96
C ARG A 607 18.32 5.79 24.75
N LYS A 608 18.00 5.05 25.82
CA LYS A 608 17.64 3.62 25.77
C LYS A 608 16.44 3.31 24.84
N ASP A 609 15.56 4.29 24.63
CA ASP A 609 14.40 4.21 23.73
C ASP A 609 14.73 4.61 22.28
N ASN A 610 15.96 5.04 21.99
CA ASN A 610 16.40 5.63 20.72
C ASN A 610 15.50 6.76 20.21
N ALA A 611 14.78 7.45 21.11
CA ALA A 611 13.90 8.53 20.73
C ALA A 611 14.72 9.70 20.11
N PRO A 612 14.38 10.14 18.88
CA PRO A 612 15.12 11.19 18.20
C PRO A 612 14.97 12.52 18.95
N LEU A 613 16.02 13.34 18.93
CA LEU A 613 15.96 14.71 19.42
C LEU A 613 16.05 15.64 18.21
N LEU A 614 14.92 16.13 17.74
CA LEU A 614 14.86 16.85 16.47
C LEU A 614 15.02 18.36 16.63
N GLN A 615 15.65 18.99 15.64
CA GLN A 615 15.57 20.43 15.44
C GLN A 615 14.14 20.83 15.03
N CYS A 616 13.59 21.86 15.67
CA CYS A 616 12.27 22.37 15.32
C CYS A 616 12.25 22.91 13.89
N THR A 617 11.48 22.25 13.03
CA THR A 617 11.23 22.60 11.63
C THR A 617 9.74 22.47 11.35
N HIS A 618 9.23 23.07 10.26
CA HIS A 618 7.80 22.92 9.91
C HIS A 618 7.44 21.49 9.48
N HIS A 619 8.39 20.73 8.92
CA HIS A 619 8.18 19.36 8.43
C HIS A 619 8.41 18.29 9.50
N MET A 620 9.16 18.61 10.58
CA MET A 620 9.47 17.71 11.71
C MET A 620 10.17 16.40 11.31
N CYS A 621 10.86 16.39 10.16
CA CYS A 621 11.58 15.22 9.66
C CYS A 621 13.03 15.16 10.15
N PRO A 622 13.52 13.99 10.60
CA PRO A 622 14.94 13.78 10.90
C PRO A 622 15.88 14.08 9.73
N ILE A 623 15.47 13.73 8.51
CA ILE A 623 16.28 13.91 7.31
C ILE A 623 15.53 14.75 6.28
N ARG A 624 16.26 15.63 5.61
CA ARG A 624 15.79 16.33 4.42
C ARG A 624 16.74 16.09 3.27
N VAL A 625 16.18 15.68 2.14
CA VAL A 625 16.88 15.65 0.85
C VAL A 625 16.47 16.90 0.07
N HIS A 626 17.45 17.70 -0.34
CA HIS A 626 17.23 18.87 -1.18
C HIS A 626 17.77 18.58 -2.58
N TRP A 627 16.89 18.69 -3.58
CA TRP A 627 17.22 18.49 -4.98
C TRP A 627 17.12 19.83 -5.72
N HIS A 628 18.27 20.33 -6.15
CA HIS A 628 18.41 21.62 -6.80
C HIS A 628 18.85 21.45 -8.25
N VAL A 629 18.03 21.91 -9.20
CA VAL A 629 18.43 22.00 -10.61
C VAL A 629 19.35 23.22 -10.75
N LYS A 630 20.64 22.99 -10.89
CA LYS A 630 21.69 24.03 -10.79
C LYS A 630 21.95 24.74 -12.12
N THR A 631 22.08 23.99 -13.21
CA THR A 631 22.44 24.56 -14.52
C THR A 631 21.99 23.66 -15.66
N ASN A 632 21.63 24.25 -16.79
CA ASN A 632 21.20 23.55 -18.00
C ASN A 632 22.09 23.96 -19.18
N TYR A 633 22.99 23.08 -19.63
CA TYR A 633 23.89 23.29 -20.78
C TYR A 633 23.24 22.80 -22.08
N LYS A 634 23.96 22.85 -23.22
CA LYS A 634 23.44 22.31 -24.50
C LYS A 634 23.15 20.82 -24.41
N ASP A 635 24.16 20.02 -24.08
CA ASP A 635 24.09 18.54 -24.10
C ASP A 635 23.96 17.91 -22.71
N TYR A 636 24.14 18.70 -21.65
CA TYR A 636 24.13 18.23 -20.26
C TYR A 636 23.29 19.14 -19.37
N TRP A 637 22.90 18.62 -18.22
CA TRP A 637 22.34 19.41 -17.14
C TRP A 637 22.88 18.95 -15.81
N ARG A 638 22.87 19.84 -14.82
CA ARG A 638 23.53 19.66 -13.54
C ARG A 638 22.54 19.79 -12.41
N VAL A 639 22.56 18.81 -11.52
CA VAL A 639 21.77 18.79 -10.29
C VAL A 639 22.71 18.83 -9.10
N LYS A 640 22.32 19.54 -8.05
CA LYS A 640 22.95 19.49 -6.74
C LYS A 640 22.02 18.77 -5.77
N ILE A 641 22.53 17.75 -5.10
CA ILE A 641 21.84 16.98 -4.07
C ILE A 641 22.46 17.37 -2.74
N ALA A 642 21.65 17.74 -1.75
CA ALA A 642 22.10 17.97 -0.38
C ALA A 642 21.23 17.19 0.61
N ILE A 643 21.87 16.41 1.48
CA ILE A 643 21.20 15.64 2.54
C ILE A 643 21.54 16.34 3.86
N THR A 644 20.52 16.75 4.61
CA THR A 644 20.68 17.42 5.92
C THR A 644 20.09 16.55 7.02
N ASN A 645 20.83 16.37 8.10
CA ASN A 645 20.40 15.71 9.32
C ASN A 645 19.93 16.75 10.35
N PHE A 646 18.71 16.58 10.84
CA PHE A 646 18.06 17.42 11.85
C PHE A 646 17.92 16.69 13.20
N ASN A 647 18.55 15.53 13.38
CA ASN A 647 18.57 14.80 14.64
C ASN A 647 19.86 15.05 15.44
N TYR A 648 19.74 15.57 16.66
CA TYR A 648 20.83 15.86 17.60
C TYR A 648 21.34 14.64 18.38
N ARG A 649 20.80 13.45 18.15
CA ARG A 649 21.19 12.23 18.88
C ARG A 649 21.67 11.09 17.98
N MET A 650 21.68 11.30 16.68
CA MET A 650 21.87 10.21 15.73
C MET A 650 22.74 10.65 14.57
N ASN A 651 23.84 9.91 14.40
CA ASN A 651 24.64 9.93 13.20
C ASN A 651 24.17 8.81 12.26
N HIS A 652 24.28 9.02 10.95
CA HIS A 652 24.03 7.98 9.96
C HIS A 652 25.34 7.56 9.32
N THR A 653 25.80 6.37 9.66
CA THR A 653 26.88 5.67 8.94
C THR A 653 26.30 4.88 7.77
N LEU A 654 27.11 4.70 6.72
CA LEU A 654 26.76 3.90 5.54
C LEU A 654 25.46 4.36 4.89
N TRP A 655 25.16 5.66 4.96
CA TRP A 655 23.89 6.18 4.45
C TRP A 655 23.77 5.92 2.94
N THR A 656 22.54 5.71 2.50
CA THR A 656 22.19 5.45 1.10
C THR A 656 21.03 6.35 0.70
N LEU A 657 21.05 6.78 -0.56
CA LEU A 657 20.00 7.57 -1.19
C LEU A 657 19.64 6.91 -2.51
N ALA A 658 18.48 6.28 -2.62
CA ALA A 658 17.97 5.76 -3.88
C ALA A 658 16.98 6.75 -4.48
N VAL A 659 17.16 7.08 -5.76
CA VAL A 659 16.36 8.08 -6.48
C VAL A 659 15.86 7.48 -7.77
N GLN A 660 14.56 7.60 -8.03
CA GLN A 660 13.95 7.23 -9.30
C GLN A 660 13.74 8.49 -10.15
N HIS A 661 14.40 8.53 -11.31
CA HIS A 661 14.27 9.61 -12.28
C HIS A 661 14.65 9.10 -13.69
N PRO A 662 13.84 9.33 -14.74
CA PRO A 662 14.08 8.78 -16.09
C PRO A 662 15.50 8.97 -16.63
N ASN A 663 16.10 10.14 -16.40
CA ASN A 663 17.44 10.48 -16.87
C ASN A 663 18.62 9.94 -16.02
N LEU A 664 18.36 9.15 -14.97
CA LEU A 664 19.42 8.46 -14.21
C LEU A 664 19.96 7.22 -14.95
N ASN A 665 19.39 6.89 -16.11
CA ASN A 665 19.99 5.97 -17.07
C ASN A 665 21.22 6.54 -17.79
N ASN A 666 21.37 7.87 -17.82
CA ASN A 666 22.41 8.62 -18.54
C ASN A 666 23.23 9.52 -17.60
N VAL A 667 23.71 8.96 -16.48
CA VAL A 667 24.60 9.66 -15.55
C VAL A 667 26.01 9.71 -16.12
N THR A 668 26.53 10.93 -16.32
CA THR A 668 27.89 11.15 -16.84
C THR A 668 28.90 11.17 -15.70
N GLN A 669 28.60 11.90 -14.63
CA GLN A 669 29.52 12.06 -13.51
C GLN A 669 28.77 12.37 -12.22
N VAL A 670 29.23 11.80 -11.12
CA VAL A 670 28.78 12.13 -9.76
C VAL A 670 29.98 12.66 -8.99
N PHE A 671 29.81 13.78 -8.31
CA PHE A 671 30.86 14.45 -7.55
C PHE A 671 30.64 14.24 -6.05
N SER A 672 31.67 13.83 -5.33
CA SER A 672 31.67 13.65 -3.88
C SER A 672 30.84 12.48 -3.33
N PHE A 673 29.91 11.89 -4.09
CA PHE A 673 29.22 10.64 -3.73
C PHE A 673 29.64 9.50 -4.67
N ASP A 674 29.56 8.28 -4.17
CA ASP A 674 29.58 7.09 -5.01
C ASP A 674 28.19 6.86 -5.61
N TYR A 675 28.16 6.26 -6.81
CA TYR A 675 26.92 6.00 -7.55
C TYR A 675 26.89 4.58 -8.09
N LYS A 676 25.72 3.96 -8.00
CA LYS A 676 25.43 2.67 -8.61
C LYS A 676 24.03 2.70 -9.20
N SER A 677 23.92 2.32 -10.47
CA SER A 677 22.61 2.12 -11.09
C SER A 677 21.92 0.91 -10.47
N VAL A 678 20.63 1.05 -10.16
CA VAL A 678 19.77 -0.02 -9.65
C VAL A 678 18.76 -0.33 -10.73
N ALA A 679 18.87 -1.51 -11.34
CA ALA A 679 17.95 -2.00 -12.35
C ALA A 679 17.18 -3.20 -11.79
N PRO A 680 16.14 -2.99 -10.96
CA PRO A 680 15.43 -4.07 -10.26
C PRO A 680 14.83 -5.10 -11.22
N TYR A 681 14.56 -4.68 -12.47
CA TYR A 681 13.90 -5.48 -13.51
C TYR A 681 14.76 -5.67 -14.77
N GLY A 682 16.02 -5.26 -14.76
CA GLY A 682 17.01 -5.46 -15.84
C GLY A 682 16.78 -4.64 -17.13
N SER A 683 15.54 -4.28 -17.46
CA SER A 683 15.19 -3.51 -18.66
C SER A 683 15.05 -2.00 -18.43
N ILE A 684 14.83 -1.57 -17.19
CA ILE A 684 14.65 -0.17 -16.80
C ILE A 684 15.74 0.19 -15.79
N ASN A 685 16.57 1.17 -16.13
CA ASN A 685 17.69 1.68 -15.34
C ASN A 685 17.48 3.15 -14.93
N ASP A 686 16.23 3.53 -14.67
CA ASP A 686 15.81 4.87 -14.26
C ASP A 686 16.07 5.17 -12.77
N THR A 687 16.70 4.24 -12.06
CA THR A 687 16.92 4.35 -10.61
C THR A 687 18.42 4.35 -10.32
N GLY A 688 18.85 5.35 -9.55
CA GLY A 688 20.23 5.53 -9.11
C GLY A 688 20.34 5.45 -7.59
N MET A 689 21.30 4.68 -7.09
CA MET A 689 21.67 4.66 -5.68
C MET A 689 22.95 5.47 -5.48
N PHE A 690 22.89 6.45 -4.59
CA PHE A 690 24.01 7.28 -4.14
C PHE A 690 24.37 6.92 -2.71
N PHE A 691 25.66 6.93 -2.37
CA PHE A 691 26.13 6.67 -1.01
C PHE A 691 27.46 7.39 -0.75
N GLY A 692 27.81 7.52 0.53
CA GLY A 692 29.03 8.21 0.93
C GLY A 692 30.30 7.41 0.61
N THR A 693 31.35 8.13 0.24
CA THR A 693 32.70 7.61 0.01
C THR A 693 33.38 7.35 1.35
N LYS A 694 33.92 6.12 1.50
CA LYS A 694 34.60 5.68 2.73
C LYS A 694 35.68 6.69 3.15
N PHE A 695 35.71 7.03 4.44
CA PHE A 695 36.65 7.98 5.05
C PHE A 695 36.53 9.45 4.60
N TYR A 696 35.50 9.81 3.83
CA TYR A 696 35.27 11.18 3.38
C TYR A 696 33.91 11.71 3.86
N ASN A 697 32.82 11.07 3.45
CA ASN A 697 31.47 11.49 3.79
C ASN A 697 30.50 10.31 4.00
N ASP A 698 31.02 9.12 4.28
CA ASP A 698 30.28 7.92 4.69
C ASP A 698 29.63 8.03 6.08
N LEU A 699 29.99 9.08 6.82
CA LEU A 699 29.38 9.49 8.09
C LEU A 699 28.62 10.82 7.92
N LEU A 700 27.30 10.76 8.02
CA LEU A 700 26.45 11.94 8.14
C LEU A 700 26.25 12.27 9.63
N MET A 701 26.88 13.35 10.07
CA MET A 701 26.86 13.79 11.47
C MET A 701 25.47 14.24 11.92
N GLU A 702 25.26 14.30 13.23
CA GLU A 702 24.08 14.87 13.88
C GLU A 702 23.84 16.34 13.48
N ALA A 703 22.66 16.84 13.83
CA ALA A 703 22.26 18.21 13.51
C ALA A 703 23.28 19.25 14.00
N GLY A 704 23.65 20.16 13.10
CA GLY A 704 24.64 21.21 13.34
C GLY A 704 25.34 21.65 12.06
N PRO A 705 26.41 22.46 12.15
CA PRO A 705 27.15 22.97 10.98
C PRO A 705 27.70 21.88 10.06
N SER A 706 28.07 20.72 10.62
CA SER A 706 28.61 19.56 9.90
C SER A 706 27.54 18.49 9.61
N GLY A 707 26.27 18.73 9.95
CA GLY A 707 25.14 17.80 9.78
C GLY A 707 24.59 17.76 8.35
N ASN A 708 25.44 17.97 7.34
CA ASN A 708 25.04 17.92 5.94
C ASN A 708 26.11 17.24 5.07
N VAL A 709 25.64 16.63 3.98
CA VAL A 709 26.49 16.15 2.88
C VAL A 709 25.89 16.61 1.57
N GLN A 710 26.75 16.91 0.58
CA GLN A 710 26.33 17.41 -0.72
C GLN A 710 27.12 16.78 -1.86
N SER A 711 26.46 16.67 -3.01
CA SER A 711 27.00 16.14 -4.24
C SER A 711 26.44 16.91 -5.42
N GLU A 712 27.21 16.93 -6.51
CA GLU A 712 26.70 17.38 -7.81
C GLU A 712 26.61 16.17 -8.73
N VAL A 713 25.61 16.18 -9.62
CA VAL A 713 25.38 15.12 -10.60
C VAL A 713 25.29 15.78 -11.96
N LEU A 714 26.13 15.33 -12.89
CA LEU A 714 26.10 15.72 -14.29
C LEU A 714 25.37 14.64 -15.09
N LEU A 715 24.32 15.05 -15.78
CA LEU A 715 23.40 14.20 -16.49
C LEU A 715 23.42 14.58 -17.97
N GLN A 716 23.62 13.59 -18.85
CA GLN A 716 23.55 13.82 -20.29
C GLN A 716 22.08 13.91 -20.72
N LYS A 717 21.76 14.83 -21.63
CA LYS A 717 20.42 14.97 -22.18
C LYS A 717 20.20 13.96 -23.29
N ASP A 718 19.09 13.24 -23.20
CA ASP A 718 18.53 12.54 -24.34
C ASP A 718 17.55 13.48 -25.06
N GLN A 719 17.87 13.84 -26.31
CA GLN A 719 17.05 14.75 -27.12
C GLN A 719 15.61 14.25 -27.34
N LYS A 720 15.36 12.94 -27.20
CA LYS A 720 14.02 12.35 -27.36
C LYS A 720 13.15 12.49 -26.12
N THR A 721 13.75 12.50 -24.93
CA THR A 721 13.02 12.37 -23.66
C THR A 721 13.20 13.57 -22.71
N PHE A 722 14.29 14.34 -22.87
CA PHE A 722 14.59 15.47 -22.01
C PHE A 722 13.59 16.61 -22.18
N THR A 723 13.01 17.06 -21.06
CA THR A 723 12.14 18.23 -21.00
C THR A 723 12.23 18.89 -19.64
N LEU A 724 12.00 20.19 -19.56
CA LEU A 724 11.84 20.89 -18.28
C LEU A 724 10.36 21.15 -17.94
N LYS A 725 9.44 20.71 -18.82
CA LYS A 725 8.00 20.86 -18.64
C LYS A 725 7.49 20.01 -17.48
N GLN A 726 6.44 20.49 -16.82
CA GLN A 726 5.64 19.72 -15.86
C GLN A 726 6.47 19.04 -14.76
N GLY A 727 7.55 19.69 -14.32
CA GLY A 727 8.35 19.16 -13.22
C GLY A 727 9.23 17.94 -13.56
N TRP A 728 9.43 17.63 -14.84
CA TRP A 728 10.20 16.45 -15.28
C TRP A 728 11.61 16.35 -14.69
N ALA A 729 12.26 17.50 -14.43
CA ALA A 729 13.62 17.57 -13.88
C ALA A 729 13.74 17.15 -12.40
N PHE A 730 12.61 16.87 -11.74
CA PHE A 730 12.55 16.48 -10.33
C PHE A 730 12.30 14.97 -10.21
N PRO A 731 12.84 14.32 -9.17
CA PRO A 731 12.72 12.89 -8.98
C PRO A 731 11.27 12.48 -8.75
N ARG A 732 10.90 11.28 -9.23
CA ARG A 732 9.57 10.69 -9.03
C ARG A 732 9.43 10.06 -7.66
N LYS A 733 10.52 9.45 -7.17
CA LYS A 733 10.63 8.85 -5.83
C LYS A 733 12.02 9.02 -5.26
N VAL A 734 12.09 9.11 -3.94
CA VAL A 734 13.34 9.25 -3.18
C VAL A 734 13.25 8.39 -1.93
N TYR A 735 14.30 7.59 -1.68
CA TYR A 735 14.42 6.74 -0.51
C TYR A 735 15.73 7.06 0.22
N PHE A 736 15.67 7.23 1.53
CA PHE A 736 16.85 7.41 2.38
C PHE A 736 17.00 6.22 3.33
N ASN A 737 18.13 5.51 3.28
CA ASN A 737 18.36 4.25 4.02
C ASN A 737 17.22 3.22 3.83
N GLY A 738 16.60 3.26 2.65
CA GLY A 738 15.44 2.45 2.28
C GLY A 738 14.07 2.98 2.69
N ASP A 739 13.96 4.03 3.50
CA ASP A 739 12.66 4.62 3.83
C ASP A 739 12.22 5.61 2.74
N GLU A 740 10.97 5.51 2.28
CA GLU A 740 10.43 6.44 1.28
C GLU A 740 10.26 7.84 1.89
N CYS A 741 10.82 8.85 1.24
CA CYS A 741 10.71 10.24 1.66
C CYS A 741 9.42 10.86 1.12
N MET A 742 8.80 11.75 1.91
CA MET A 742 7.64 12.50 1.45
C MET A 742 8.07 13.58 0.43
N LEU A 743 7.55 13.50 -0.80
CA LEU A 743 7.74 14.54 -1.81
C LEU A 743 6.66 15.64 -1.69
N PRO A 744 6.96 16.88 -2.10
CA PRO A 744 5.95 17.91 -2.34
C PRO A 744 4.95 17.45 -3.43
N PRO A 745 3.71 17.99 -3.45
CA PRO A 745 2.78 17.72 -4.55
C PRO A 745 3.35 18.27 -5.88
N PRO A 746 3.17 17.56 -7.01
CA PRO A 746 3.70 17.97 -8.33
C PRO A 746 3.36 19.41 -8.72
N ASP A 747 2.17 19.88 -8.34
CA ASP A 747 1.63 21.21 -8.62
C ASP A 747 2.46 22.34 -7.97
N SER A 748 3.24 22.00 -6.94
CA SER A 748 4.13 22.92 -6.22
C SER A 748 5.57 22.93 -6.75
N TYR A 749 5.88 22.16 -7.80
CA TYR A 749 7.24 22.06 -8.31
C TYR A 749 7.70 23.38 -8.91
N PRO A 750 8.97 23.77 -8.74
CA PRO A 750 9.50 24.99 -9.32
C PRO A 750 9.30 24.97 -10.85
N PHE A 751 8.61 25.98 -11.38
CA PHE A 751 8.46 26.13 -12.82
C PHE A 751 9.84 26.38 -13.46
N LEU A 752 10.16 25.59 -14.47
CA LEU A 752 11.37 25.76 -15.27
C LEU A 752 10.94 26.32 -16.64
N PRO A 753 11.35 27.54 -17.02
CA PRO A 753 10.98 28.11 -18.31
C PRO A 753 11.55 27.28 -19.47
N ASN A 754 10.76 27.10 -20.53
CA ASN A 754 11.16 26.40 -21.75
C ASN A 754 12.05 27.24 -22.68
N SER A 755 12.33 28.49 -22.33
CA SER A 755 13.09 29.42 -23.16
C SER A 755 14.03 30.25 -22.29
N ALA A 756 15.28 30.37 -22.74
CA ALA A 756 16.15 31.45 -22.26
C ALA A 756 15.41 32.78 -22.46
N ARG A 757 15.44 33.68 -21.48
CA ARG A 757 15.13 35.09 -21.76
C ARG A 757 16.06 35.49 -22.90
N GLY A 758 15.50 35.72 -24.09
CA GLY A 758 16.28 36.25 -25.20
C GLY A 758 17.00 37.48 -24.67
N SER A 759 18.33 37.53 -24.84
CA SER A 759 19.07 38.72 -24.47
C SER A 759 18.38 39.90 -25.13
N LEU A 760 18.07 40.93 -24.35
CA LEU A 760 17.61 42.24 -24.80
C LEU A 760 18.77 42.96 -25.53
N ALA A 761 19.29 42.32 -26.57
CA ALA A 761 20.43 42.73 -27.36
C ALA A 761 20.17 42.33 -28.83
N SER A 762 19.16 42.95 -29.44
CA SER A 762 19.09 43.14 -30.91
C SER A 762 18.02 44.15 -31.37
N LEU A 763 17.25 44.76 -30.46
CA LEU A 763 16.38 45.90 -30.82
C LEU A 763 17.16 47.22 -30.92
N SER A 764 18.35 47.33 -30.30
CA SER A 764 19.22 48.51 -30.43
C SER A 764 20.00 48.53 -31.74
N THR A 765 20.35 47.37 -32.32
CA THR A 765 21.07 47.31 -33.60
C THR A 765 20.16 47.65 -34.78
N LEU A 766 18.88 47.25 -34.74
CA LEU A 766 17.90 47.59 -35.77
C LEU A 766 17.51 49.08 -35.76
N SER A 767 17.40 49.69 -34.59
CA SER A 767 17.13 51.12 -34.46
C SER A 767 18.32 51.99 -34.89
N PHE A 768 19.55 51.54 -34.64
CA PHE A 768 20.75 52.24 -35.13
C PHE A 768 20.89 52.16 -36.67
N THR A 769 20.59 51.01 -37.29
CA THR A 769 20.63 50.89 -38.76
C THR A 769 19.56 51.74 -39.46
N VAL A 770 18.36 51.89 -38.87
CA VAL A 770 17.30 52.74 -39.42
C VAL A 770 17.62 54.23 -39.24
N LEU A 771 18.22 54.63 -38.12
CA LEU A 771 18.68 56.01 -37.90
C LEU A 771 19.83 56.40 -38.82
N VAL A 772 20.78 55.49 -39.08
CA VAL A 772 21.87 55.73 -40.03
C VAL A 772 21.35 55.81 -41.46
N PHE A 773 20.38 54.97 -41.86
CA PHE A 773 19.74 55.09 -43.19
C PHE A 773 18.94 56.39 -43.34
N MET A 774 18.29 56.87 -42.30
CA MET A 774 17.56 58.16 -42.31
C MET A 774 18.49 59.39 -42.28
N LEU A 775 19.71 59.25 -41.73
CA LEU A 775 20.71 60.32 -41.76
C LEU A 775 21.47 60.39 -43.09
N ILE A 776 21.65 59.26 -43.78
CA ILE A 776 22.30 59.21 -45.10
C ILE A 776 21.33 59.68 -46.21
N SER A 777 20.01 59.60 -46.02
CA SER A 777 19.02 60.12 -46.99
C SER A 777 18.78 61.64 -46.89
N PHE A 778 19.47 62.34 -45.97
CA PHE A 778 19.38 63.79 -45.77
C PHE A 778 20.71 64.53 -45.98
N TRP A 779 21.70 63.89 -46.63
CA TRP A 779 22.97 64.53 -47.03
C TRP A 779 23.30 64.30 -48.50
#